data_AF-A0A7C3TBU3-F1
#
_entry.id   AF-A0A7C3TBU3-F1
#
_cell.length_a   1.000
_cell.length_b   1.000
_cell.length_c   1.000
_cell.angle_alpha   90.00
_cell.angle_beta   90.00
_cell.angle_gamma   90.00
#
_symmetry.space_group_name_H-M   'P 1'
#
loop_
_entity.id
_entity.type
_entity.pdbx_description
1 polymer ?
#
loop_
_entity_poly.entity_id
_entity_poly.type
_entity_poly.pdbx_seq_one_letter_code
_entity_poly.pdbx_strand_id
1 'polypeptide(L)'
;MVQDANILEGSAKQFEMMIGDLKTRSFDSVLFTNDVIARDAPLLDVSDQLQFNAFYTLGELQRTWWANNVPGDQKTAVNAIQPAVHQLEQHPSLKGYIIADEPGLDLQHKVAVATDVFKTLDPSRPATPILVGVDRVRQLFHAARPPVMLVDVNPVSYSLGSGDFTSARFGNNDLDFVRYIRSATDGRPAGTPLWVILQAHGSGQRLREPTPAELQAECWLAIGEGATGIFWSSYSADQGWRGLTGNPELYDEVTTLARRLTPLRRWLGSLHKVDDTFTITGRNKPYVSTLASQDRRALYVVAVNQDVSKPHMLSISSTRVKGQLKDLESSATYSLGEPIEFQPGDGKIFELVNDIAPTFSQGVPIYPLDYTKDVESWWANHPLNPENPSGIPIGGITSPTPVIDVKARFGENTQAAVDALPSTGGTLFLQPGNYGPFSIIGKSNVHVVSDGGAVIHGYFRIYGCQLAADYRAFAPAVASKQPNALQCATNGRVKNIYFKNLIFDGGNSFLAAGTMGAADGVVFDNVDFRNYSNGHGTMGPMDDWLVNQGALISGAEMVDDVWFRGVHFSGNKNWALYLDGCHGCGVVNSSIDSSFSDGALLFMTNDDFTNDNNGNGTWEPDEVRNTNYLVIDGNTFGAQGTRQSMPLDLAITGANVLVKGNVQERSVDQFALLNGKCSTRWPNLTYSYDGNRIIGNRIQDTTVLADMDGTAYGCNGRPM
;
A
#
# COMPACT_ATOMS: atom_id res chain seq x y z
N MET A 1 -12.88 19.92 17.21
CA MET A 1 -13.23 21.28 17.64
C MET A 1 -12.20 21.78 18.63
N VAL A 2 -11.76 23.05 18.60
CA VAL A 2 -10.91 23.64 19.64
C VAL A 2 -11.76 24.38 20.68
N GLN A 3 -11.44 24.23 21.97
CA GLN A 3 -12.11 24.92 23.07
C GLN A 3 -11.11 25.35 24.14
N ASP A 4 -11.18 26.61 24.58
CA ASP A 4 -10.43 27.07 25.76
C ASP A 4 -11.11 26.57 27.04
N ALA A 5 -10.41 25.75 27.82
CA ALA A 5 -10.95 25.15 29.04
C ALA A 5 -11.31 26.20 30.12
N ASN A 6 -10.71 27.39 30.08
CA ASN A 6 -11.06 28.47 31.01
C ASN A 6 -12.51 28.94 30.86
N ILE A 7 -13.13 28.78 29.68
CA ILE A 7 -14.54 29.13 29.47
C ILE A 7 -15.48 28.16 30.17
N LEU A 8 -15.05 26.89 30.33
CA LEU A 8 -15.85 25.86 30.99
C LEU A 8 -15.68 25.88 32.51
N GLU A 9 -14.56 26.40 33.01
CA GLU A 9 -14.25 26.50 34.45
C GLU A 9 -14.46 25.17 35.23
N GLY A 10 -14.17 24.03 34.61
CA GLY A 10 -14.40 22.69 35.22
C GLY A 10 -15.89 22.28 35.31
N SER A 11 -16.80 23.02 34.68
CA SER A 11 -18.24 22.76 34.73
C SER A 11 -18.66 21.58 33.85
N ALA A 12 -18.78 20.39 34.47
CA ALA A 12 -19.25 19.17 33.82
C ALA A 12 -20.58 19.37 33.06
N LYS A 13 -21.52 20.14 33.63
CA LYS A 13 -22.81 20.42 33.00
C LYS A 13 -22.67 21.26 31.72
N GLN A 14 -21.82 22.29 31.73
CA GLN A 14 -21.59 23.09 30.52
C GLN A 14 -20.91 22.26 29.44
N PHE A 15 -19.95 21.44 29.83
CA PHE A 15 -19.25 20.57 28.91
C PHE A 15 -20.14 19.45 28.34
N GLU A 16 -21.04 18.87 29.14
CA GLU A 16 -22.06 17.93 28.68
C GLU A 16 -22.97 18.57 27.62
N MET A 17 -23.43 19.81 27.85
CA MET A 17 -24.22 20.55 26.86
C MET A 17 -23.43 20.80 25.58
N MET A 18 -22.15 21.16 25.69
CA MET A 18 -21.27 21.36 24.54
C MET A 18 -21.06 20.07 23.74
N ILE A 19 -20.77 18.94 24.39
CA ILE A 19 -20.64 17.64 23.71
C ILE A 19 -21.96 17.28 23.04
N GLY A 20 -23.09 17.48 23.72
CA GLY A 20 -24.42 17.27 23.16
C GLY A 20 -24.60 18.02 21.83
N ASP A 21 -24.33 19.33 21.83
CA ASP A 21 -24.38 20.17 20.63
C ASP A 21 -23.40 19.68 19.53
N LEU A 22 -22.13 19.47 19.88
CA LEU A 22 -21.09 18.99 18.94
C LEU A 22 -21.46 17.65 18.28
N LYS A 23 -22.01 16.69 19.03
CA LYS A 23 -22.44 15.38 18.49
C LYS A 23 -23.60 15.54 17.51
N THR A 24 -24.57 16.43 17.77
CA THR A 24 -25.66 16.69 16.81
C THR A 24 -25.19 17.30 15.48
N ARG A 25 -23.96 17.84 15.49
CA ARG A 25 -23.28 18.46 14.36
C ARG A 25 -22.15 17.60 13.78
N SER A 26 -22.12 16.31 14.13
CA SER A 26 -21.19 15.31 13.57
C SER A 26 -19.71 15.52 13.92
N PHE A 27 -19.41 16.35 14.92
CA PHE A 27 -18.09 16.35 15.55
C PHE A 27 -17.93 15.11 16.42
N ASP A 28 -16.69 14.66 16.57
CA ASP A 28 -16.34 13.49 17.39
C ASP A 28 -15.26 13.76 18.44
N SER A 29 -14.62 14.94 18.36
CA SER A 29 -13.43 15.26 19.13
C SER A 29 -13.39 16.72 19.56
N VAL A 30 -12.94 16.95 20.79
CA VAL A 30 -12.54 18.26 21.33
C VAL A 30 -11.04 18.26 21.57
N LEU A 31 -10.37 19.35 21.18
CA LEU A 31 -9.02 19.68 21.57
C LEU A 31 -9.12 20.86 22.52
N PHE A 32 -8.69 20.66 23.75
CA PHE A 32 -8.69 21.71 24.74
C PHE A 32 -7.40 22.52 24.69
N THR A 33 -7.50 23.80 25.03
CA THR A 33 -6.37 24.68 25.34
C THR A 33 -6.51 25.21 26.76
N ASN A 34 -5.38 25.52 27.40
CA ASN A 34 -5.32 26.14 28.73
C ASN A 34 -5.99 25.33 29.88
N ASP A 35 -6.03 24.00 29.80
CA ASP A 35 -6.58 23.20 30.89
C ASP A 35 -5.71 23.24 32.15
N VAL A 36 -6.38 23.07 33.29
CA VAL A 36 -5.75 22.85 34.59
C VAL A 36 -6.37 21.58 35.16
N ILE A 37 -5.61 20.50 35.27
CA ILE A 37 -6.02 19.18 35.78
C ILE A 37 -6.87 19.29 37.05
N ALA A 38 -6.46 20.09 38.03
CA ALA A 38 -7.20 20.24 39.28
C ALA A 38 -8.63 20.80 39.10
N ARG A 39 -8.87 21.53 38.00
CA ARG A 39 -10.16 22.12 37.62
C ARG A 39 -10.89 21.26 36.59
N ASP A 40 -10.18 20.79 35.57
CA ASP A 40 -10.76 20.31 34.31
C ASP A 40 -10.65 18.80 34.09
N ALA A 41 -9.88 18.06 34.90
CA ALA A 41 -9.86 16.59 34.80
C ALA A 41 -11.26 15.95 34.90
N PRO A 42 -12.20 16.43 35.75
CA PRO A 42 -13.58 15.92 35.76
C PRO A 42 -14.34 16.08 34.44
N LEU A 43 -13.88 16.91 33.50
CA LEU A 43 -14.47 16.99 32.17
C LEU A 43 -14.25 15.69 31.39
N LEU A 44 -13.16 14.95 31.64
CA LEU A 44 -12.92 13.65 31.00
C LEU A 44 -13.93 12.59 31.43
N ASP A 45 -14.47 12.65 32.66
CA ASP A 45 -15.57 11.76 33.08
C ASP A 45 -16.81 11.95 32.20
N VAL A 46 -17.12 13.21 31.82
CA VAL A 46 -18.22 13.53 30.91
C VAL A 46 -17.92 13.00 29.51
N SER A 47 -16.69 13.19 29.02
CA SER A 47 -16.25 12.64 27.72
C SER A 47 -16.33 11.10 27.68
N ASP A 48 -15.94 10.42 28.76
CA ASP A 48 -16.03 8.97 28.89
C ASP A 48 -17.49 8.51 28.83
N GLN A 49 -18.36 9.13 29.64
CA GLN A 49 -19.79 8.84 29.68
C GLN A 49 -20.47 9.03 28.32
N LEU A 50 -20.08 10.08 27.59
CA LEU A 50 -20.68 10.44 26.31
C LEU A 50 -19.93 9.85 25.10
N GLN A 51 -18.86 9.09 25.34
CA GLN A 51 -18.01 8.49 24.30
C GLN A 51 -17.54 9.54 23.27
N PHE A 52 -17.02 10.66 23.76
CA PHE A 52 -16.52 11.76 22.94
C PHE A 52 -15.02 11.90 23.10
N ASN A 53 -14.26 12.03 22.02
CA ASN A 53 -12.80 12.04 22.10
C ASN A 53 -12.30 13.38 22.65
N ALA A 54 -11.28 13.34 23.51
CA ALA A 54 -10.65 14.53 24.07
C ALA A 54 -9.13 14.52 23.85
N PHE A 55 -8.59 15.67 23.42
CA PHE A 55 -7.17 15.97 23.41
C PHE A 55 -6.92 17.06 24.44
N TYR A 56 -6.01 16.81 25.37
CA TYR A 56 -5.90 17.61 26.60
C TYR A 56 -4.61 18.43 26.60
N THR A 57 -4.68 19.73 26.87
CA THR A 57 -3.49 20.59 27.04
C THR A 57 -3.13 20.68 28.51
N LEU A 58 -1.85 20.57 28.87
CA LEU A 58 -1.44 20.57 30.28
C LEU A 58 -0.95 21.96 30.72
N GLY A 59 -1.87 22.84 31.12
CA GLY A 59 -1.56 24.21 31.52
C GLY A 59 -0.66 24.33 32.74
N GLU A 60 -0.61 23.35 33.64
CA GLU A 60 0.34 23.31 34.76
C GLU A 60 1.80 23.34 34.30
N LEU A 61 2.08 22.75 33.13
CA LEU A 61 3.42 22.72 32.56
C LEU A 61 3.95 24.12 32.30
N GLN A 62 3.09 25.13 32.13
CA GLN A 62 3.51 26.52 31.99
C GLN A 62 4.39 26.99 33.15
N ARG A 63 4.12 26.50 34.37
CA ARG A 63 4.88 26.87 35.57
C ARG A 63 5.91 25.82 35.97
N THR A 64 5.59 24.54 35.77
CA THR A 64 6.42 23.44 36.26
C THR A 64 7.46 22.95 35.26
N TRP A 65 7.34 23.30 33.97
CA TRP A 65 8.23 22.84 32.92
C TRP A 65 8.69 23.95 31.96
N TRP A 66 7.77 24.75 31.41
CA TRP A 66 8.05 25.74 30.38
C TRP A 66 8.75 27.00 30.91
N ALA A 67 8.69 27.27 32.21
CA ALA A 67 9.35 28.44 32.79
C ALA A 67 10.88 28.45 32.56
N ASN A 68 11.43 29.61 32.21
CA ASN A 68 12.84 29.77 31.82
C ASN A 68 13.85 29.36 32.91
N ASN A 69 13.45 29.42 34.18
CA ASN A 69 14.28 29.03 35.32
C ASN A 69 14.23 27.52 35.63
N VAL A 70 13.37 26.75 34.96
CA VAL A 70 13.28 25.30 35.11
C VAL A 70 14.30 24.62 34.20
N PRO A 71 15.19 23.76 34.71
CA PRO A 71 16.14 23.00 33.89
C PRO A 71 15.44 22.14 32.83
N GLY A 72 15.98 22.11 31.60
CA GLY A 72 15.44 21.34 30.48
C GLY A 72 15.85 19.87 30.44
N ASP A 73 16.20 19.24 31.57
CA ASP A 73 16.65 17.86 31.62
C ASP A 73 15.50 16.85 31.80
N GLN A 74 15.76 15.59 31.43
CA GLN A 74 14.75 14.51 31.45
C GLN A 74 14.19 14.23 32.86
N LYS A 75 15.01 14.32 33.92
CA LYS A 75 14.55 14.07 35.29
C LYS A 75 13.56 15.14 35.73
N THR A 76 13.87 16.41 35.43
CA THR A 76 12.98 17.53 35.70
C THR A 76 11.68 17.40 34.91
N ALA A 77 11.75 17.01 33.63
CA ALA A 77 10.57 16.76 32.79
C ALA A 77 9.68 15.63 33.36
N VAL A 78 10.25 14.49 33.74
CA VAL A 78 9.51 13.38 34.36
C VAL A 78 8.79 13.83 35.62
N ASN A 79 9.47 14.55 36.51
CA ASN A 79 8.85 15.05 37.74
C ASN A 79 7.69 16.02 37.48
N ALA A 80 7.77 16.82 36.42
CA ALA A 80 6.71 17.75 36.04
C ALA A 80 5.53 17.07 35.32
N ILE A 81 5.80 16.10 34.46
CA ILE A 81 4.83 15.50 33.53
C ILE A 81 4.13 14.28 34.14
N GLN A 82 4.85 13.40 34.83
CA GLN A 82 4.33 12.12 35.31
C GLN A 82 3.08 12.23 36.19
N PRO A 83 2.96 13.19 37.14
CA PRO A 83 1.75 13.33 37.93
C PRO A 83 0.51 13.59 37.07
N ALA A 84 0.67 14.37 36.00
CA ALA A 84 -0.42 14.68 35.07
C ALA A 84 -0.83 13.45 34.25
N VAL A 85 0.15 12.74 33.67
CA VAL A 85 -0.13 11.54 32.86
C VAL A 85 -0.85 10.47 33.69
N HIS A 86 -0.34 10.16 34.89
CA HIS A 86 -0.95 9.16 35.78
C HIS A 86 -2.40 9.49 36.15
N GLN A 87 -2.74 10.77 36.25
CA GLN A 87 -4.10 11.19 36.57
C GLN A 87 -5.05 11.05 35.37
N LEU A 88 -4.56 11.27 34.14
CA LEU A 88 -5.39 11.35 32.95
C LEU A 88 -5.43 10.05 32.12
N GLU A 89 -4.39 9.23 32.16
CA GLU A 89 -4.21 8.04 31.29
C GLU A 89 -5.30 6.97 31.45
N GLN A 90 -6.03 7.00 32.57
CA GLN A 90 -7.09 6.04 32.88
C GLN A 90 -8.38 6.33 32.10
N HIS A 91 -8.51 7.52 31.50
CA HIS A 91 -9.70 7.90 30.73
C HIS A 91 -9.65 7.31 29.32
N PRO A 92 -10.62 6.46 28.92
CA PRO A 92 -10.70 5.92 27.56
C PRO A 92 -11.02 6.98 26.49
N SER A 93 -11.67 8.09 26.86
CA SER A 93 -11.95 9.22 25.96
C SER A 93 -10.72 10.06 25.64
N LEU A 94 -9.68 10.02 26.47
CA LEU A 94 -8.42 10.72 26.20
C LEU A 94 -7.73 10.08 25.00
N LYS A 95 -7.55 10.86 23.92
CA LYS A 95 -6.92 10.42 22.66
C LYS A 95 -5.54 11.01 22.42
N GLY A 96 -5.07 11.93 23.26
CA GLY A 96 -3.73 12.50 23.13
C GLY A 96 -3.50 13.71 24.02
N TYR A 97 -2.25 14.11 24.08
CA TYR A 97 -1.77 15.26 24.85
C TYR A 97 -1.29 16.37 23.92
N ILE A 98 -1.74 17.59 24.18
CA ILE A 98 -1.18 18.79 23.57
C ILE A 98 -0.14 19.34 24.54
N ILE A 99 1.13 19.11 24.22
CA ILE A 99 2.21 19.32 25.18
C ILE A 99 2.60 20.80 25.32
N ALA A 100 2.43 21.58 24.25
CA ALA A 100 2.71 23.00 24.20
C ALA A 100 1.86 23.65 23.11
N ASP A 101 1.40 24.87 23.37
CA ASP A 101 0.68 25.70 22.42
C ASP A 101 1.63 26.73 21.80
N GLU A 102 1.83 26.64 20.48
CA GLU A 102 2.67 27.53 19.67
C GLU A 102 4.10 27.83 20.21
N PRO A 103 4.91 26.83 20.65
CA PRO A 103 6.18 27.11 21.32
C PRO A 103 7.18 27.88 20.44
N GLY A 104 8.01 28.70 21.09
CA GLY A 104 9.15 29.37 20.48
C GLY A 104 10.34 28.42 20.23
N LEU A 105 11.27 28.84 19.37
CA LEU A 105 12.50 28.08 19.10
C LEU A 105 13.43 28.00 20.31
N ASP A 106 13.35 28.97 21.22
CA ASP A 106 14.04 28.96 22.51
C ASP A 106 13.63 27.77 23.40
N LEU A 107 12.45 27.18 23.15
CA LEU A 107 11.94 26.01 23.87
C LEU A 107 12.20 24.68 23.13
N GLN A 108 12.89 24.67 21.98
CA GLN A 108 13.06 23.49 21.14
C GLN A 108 13.55 22.25 21.91
N HIS A 109 14.59 22.41 22.73
CA HIS A 109 15.12 21.31 23.54
C HIS A 109 14.09 20.78 24.54
N LYS A 110 13.36 21.66 25.23
CA LYS A 110 12.33 21.27 26.19
C LYS A 110 11.13 20.58 25.52
N VAL A 111 10.76 21.00 24.31
CA VAL A 111 9.71 20.33 23.53
C VAL A 111 10.14 18.90 23.21
N ALA A 112 11.38 18.70 22.75
CA ALA A 112 11.89 17.35 22.45
C ALA A 112 11.90 16.45 23.70
N VAL A 113 12.45 16.94 24.82
CA VAL A 113 12.50 16.19 26.08
C VAL A 113 11.09 15.86 26.59
N ALA A 114 10.15 16.80 26.53
CA ALA A 114 8.77 16.55 26.92
C ALA A 114 8.13 15.46 26.05
N THR A 115 8.25 15.56 24.72
CA THR A 115 7.71 14.56 23.79
C THR A 115 8.22 13.16 24.10
N ASP A 116 9.52 13.00 24.35
CA ASP A 116 10.11 11.70 24.70
C ASP A 116 9.61 11.18 26.06
N VAL A 117 9.43 12.06 27.05
CA VAL A 117 8.86 11.69 28.36
C VAL A 117 7.40 11.24 28.23
N PHE A 118 6.55 11.95 27.48
CA PHE A 118 5.18 11.50 27.24
C PHE A 118 5.13 10.14 26.53
N LYS A 119 5.93 9.94 25.48
CA LYS A 119 6.03 8.65 24.79
C LYS A 119 6.45 7.51 25.72
N THR A 120 7.28 7.80 26.72
CA THR A 120 7.74 6.81 27.70
C THR A 120 6.65 6.47 28.72
N LEU A 121 5.91 7.48 29.18
CA LEU A 121 4.91 7.33 30.23
C LEU A 121 3.58 6.77 29.70
N ASP A 122 3.12 7.23 28.53
CA ASP A 122 1.88 6.78 27.90
C ASP A 122 2.11 6.57 26.39
N PRO A 123 2.75 5.46 25.98
CA PRO A 123 3.05 5.18 24.57
C PRO A 123 1.79 4.95 23.72
N SER A 124 0.63 4.74 24.35
CA SER A 124 -0.62 4.44 23.65
C SER A 124 -1.29 5.67 23.05
N ARG A 125 -0.89 6.87 23.48
CA ARG A 125 -1.51 8.13 23.08
C ARG A 125 -0.49 9.11 22.49
N PRO A 126 -0.79 9.77 21.37
CA PRO A 126 0.10 10.76 20.79
C PRO A 126 0.25 11.97 21.73
N ALA A 127 1.48 12.46 21.83
CA ALA A 127 1.82 13.71 22.48
C ALA A 127 2.46 14.65 21.45
N THR A 128 1.82 15.78 21.17
CA THR A 128 2.22 16.67 20.08
C THR A 128 2.06 18.14 20.46
N PRO A 129 2.98 19.05 20.08
CA PRO A 129 2.78 20.48 20.22
C PRO A 129 1.90 21.03 19.08
N ILE A 130 1.19 22.14 19.33
CA ILE A 130 0.59 22.94 18.25
C ILE A 130 1.70 23.78 17.62
N LEU A 131 1.95 23.60 16.32
CA LEU A 131 3.05 24.25 15.62
C LEU A 131 2.57 25.36 14.68
N VAL A 132 3.34 26.45 14.61
CA VAL A 132 3.03 27.64 13.78
C VAL A 132 4.28 28.31 13.22
N GLY A 133 4.20 28.81 11.99
CA GLY A 133 5.31 29.47 11.29
C GLY A 133 6.30 28.48 10.69
N VAL A 134 6.55 28.57 9.39
CA VAL A 134 7.33 27.58 8.61
C VAL A 134 8.68 27.24 9.26
N ASP A 135 9.46 28.25 9.64
CA ASP A 135 10.79 28.05 10.21
C ASP A 135 10.75 27.37 11.59
N ARG A 136 9.68 27.60 12.37
CA ARG A 136 9.51 27.02 13.69
C ARG A 136 8.99 25.58 13.61
N VAL A 137 7.97 25.35 12.78
CA VAL A 137 7.33 24.04 12.60
C VAL A 137 8.40 23.00 12.28
N ARG A 138 9.24 23.26 11.27
CA ARG A 138 10.26 22.31 10.81
C ARG A 138 11.29 21.99 11.90
N GLN A 139 11.82 23.02 12.55
CA GLN A 139 12.87 22.86 13.57
C GLN A 139 12.34 22.14 14.83
N LEU A 140 11.16 22.50 15.29
CA LEU A 140 10.54 21.87 16.47
C LEU A 140 10.12 20.44 16.17
N PHE A 141 9.51 20.18 15.01
CA PHE A 141 9.11 18.85 14.60
C PHE A 141 10.31 17.91 14.43
N HIS A 142 11.40 18.34 13.78
CA HIS A 142 12.59 17.50 13.63
C HIS A 142 13.28 17.18 14.96
N ALA A 143 13.28 18.14 15.90
CA ALA A 143 13.86 17.94 17.21
C ALA A 143 13.03 16.98 18.08
N ALA A 144 11.71 17.15 18.10
CA ALA A 144 10.82 16.40 18.99
C ALA A 144 10.27 15.10 18.39
N ARG A 145 10.23 15.01 17.05
CA ARG A 145 9.67 13.88 16.27
C ARG A 145 8.35 13.37 16.85
N PRO A 146 7.34 14.24 17.08
CA PRO A 146 6.07 13.80 17.62
C PRO A 146 5.42 12.78 16.67
N PRO A 147 4.61 11.83 17.19
CA PRO A 147 3.96 10.80 16.36
C PRO A 147 2.94 11.39 15.38
N VAL A 148 2.52 12.64 15.59
CA VAL A 148 1.61 13.41 14.73
C VAL A 148 2.16 14.83 14.59
N MET A 149 2.11 15.39 13.39
CA MET A 149 2.36 16.82 13.17
C MET A 149 1.04 17.58 13.28
N LEU A 150 0.89 18.48 14.25
CA LEU A 150 -0.28 19.34 14.42
C LEU A 150 0.10 20.80 14.10
N VAL A 151 -0.52 21.39 13.08
CA VAL A 151 -0.23 22.75 12.61
C VAL A 151 -1.46 23.63 12.76
N ASP A 152 -1.30 24.85 13.29
CA ASP A 152 -2.35 25.87 13.27
C ASP A 152 -2.17 26.85 12.11
N VAL A 153 -3.27 27.18 11.43
CA VAL A 153 -3.29 28.01 10.23
C VAL A 153 -4.44 29.01 10.28
N ASN A 154 -4.09 30.29 10.18
CA ASN A 154 -5.04 31.41 10.17
C ASN A 154 -4.84 32.29 8.93
N PRO A 155 -5.35 31.87 7.75
CA PRO A 155 -5.05 32.53 6.48
C PRO A 155 -5.89 33.79 6.25
N VAL A 156 -6.99 33.99 6.99
CA VAL A 156 -7.98 35.03 6.71
C VAL A 156 -7.77 36.26 7.61
N SER A 157 -7.38 37.38 6.99
CA SER A 157 -7.10 38.65 7.69
C SER A 157 -7.83 39.85 7.07
N TYR A 158 -7.95 40.95 7.84
CA TYR A 158 -8.60 42.19 7.36
C TYR A 158 -7.83 42.89 6.24
N SER A 159 -6.51 42.67 6.16
CA SER A 159 -5.68 43.23 5.08
C SER A 159 -5.87 42.54 3.74
N LEU A 160 -6.58 41.41 3.71
CA LEU A 160 -6.75 40.56 2.53
C LEU A 160 -8.20 40.58 2.05
N GLY A 161 -8.37 40.55 0.74
CA GLY A 161 -9.69 40.37 0.12
C GLY A 161 -10.28 38.99 0.42
N SER A 162 -11.57 38.82 0.12
CA SER A 162 -12.19 37.49 0.18
C SER A 162 -11.59 36.54 -0.85
N GLY A 163 -11.28 35.31 -0.46
CA GLY A 163 -10.63 34.29 -1.28
C GLY A 163 -9.11 34.44 -1.42
N ASP A 164 -8.50 35.42 -0.73
CA ASP A 164 -7.05 35.56 -0.66
C ASP A 164 -6.52 34.90 0.61
N PHE A 165 -5.91 33.73 0.43
CA PHE A 165 -5.33 32.91 1.50
C PHE A 165 -3.83 33.15 1.72
N THR A 166 -3.29 34.29 1.27
CA THR A 166 -1.89 34.67 1.54
C THR A 166 -1.73 34.97 3.02
N SER A 167 -1.07 34.10 3.79
CA SER A 167 -0.98 34.24 5.24
C SER A 167 -0.26 35.55 5.61
N ALA A 168 -0.92 36.43 6.34
CA ALA A 168 -0.28 37.62 6.92
C ALA A 168 0.25 37.35 8.36
N ARG A 169 0.18 36.10 8.82
CA ARG A 169 0.47 35.72 10.21
C ARG A 169 1.68 34.79 10.32
N PHE A 170 2.19 34.71 11.55
CA PHE A 170 3.30 33.83 11.93
C PHE A 170 4.59 34.04 11.12
N GLY A 171 4.79 35.25 10.58
CA GLY A 171 6.00 35.66 9.88
C GLY A 171 6.06 35.34 8.38
N ASN A 172 4.98 34.84 7.76
CA ASN A 172 5.02 34.31 6.38
C ASN A 172 4.19 35.15 5.39
N ASN A 173 4.49 36.45 5.28
CA ASN A 173 3.66 37.42 4.54
C ASN A 173 3.54 37.19 3.02
N ASP A 174 4.26 36.22 2.46
CA ASP A 174 4.35 35.92 1.03
C ASP A 174 3.92 34.48 0.67
N LEU A 175 3.48 33.69 1.65
CA LEU A 175 3.02 32.32 1.43
C LEU A 175 1.49 32.24 1.47
N ASP A 176 0.89 31.71 0.40
CA ASP A 176 -0.48 31.23 0.46
C ASP A 176 -0.62 29.99 1.36
N PHE A 177 -1.85 29.67 1.76
CA PHE A 177 -2.18 28.52 2.60
C PHE A 177 -1.48 27.22 2.16
N VAL A 178 -1.50 26.91 0.87
CA VAL A 178 -0.93 25.68 0.32
C VAL A 178 0.58 25.69 0.43
N ARG A 179 1.23 26.79 0.02
CA ARG A 179 2.68 26.97 0.15
C ARG A 179 3.13 26.94 1.60
N TYR A 180 2.36 27.52 2.51
CA TYR A 180 2.61 27.46 3.93
C TYR A 180 2.61 26.01 4.44
N ILE A 181 1.54 25.24 4.18
CA ILE A 181 1.47 23.83 4.61
C ILE A 181 2.62 23.02 4.01
N ARG A 182 2.85 23.10 2.69
CA ARG A 182 3.96 22.38 2.04
C ARG A 182 5.31 22.69 2.68
N SER A 183 5.58 23.98 2.93
CA SER A 183 6.85 24.41 3.53
C SER A 183 6.98 24.03 5.01
N ALA A 184 5.87 24.03 5.76
CA ALA A 184 5.81 23.65 7.16
C ALA A 184 5.95 22.14 7.35
N THR A 185 5.40 21.35 6.42
CA THR A 185 5.45 19.88 6.43
C THR A 185 6.64 19.30 5.70
N ASP A 186 7.52 20.14 5.13
CA ASP A 186 8.74 19.70 4.48
C ASP A 186 9.61 18.88 5.45
N GLY A 187 10.04 17.70 5.01
CA GLY A 187 10.75 16.73 5.84
C GLY A 187 9.89 15.92 6.83
N ARG A 188 8.55 16.08 6.84
CA ARG A 188 7.65 15.16 7.57
C ARG A 188 7.68 13.78 6.91
N PRO A 189 7.95 12.68 7.65
CA PRO A 189 7.84 11.33 7.11
C PRO A 189 6.42 11.06 6.58
N ALA A 190 6.31 10.39 5.43
CA ALA A 190 5.02 10.11 4.79
C ALA A 190 4.02 9.39 5.71
N GLY A 191 4.52 8.50 6.59
CA GLY A 191 3.72 7.75 7.55
C GLY A 191 3.31 8.53 8.81
N THR A 192 3.85 9.73 9.06
CA THR A 192 3.44 10.54 10.21
C THR A 192 2.15 11.29 9.88
N PRO A 193 1.03 11.11 10.61
CA PRO A 193 -0.21 11.85 10.37
C PRO A 193 -0.03 13.38 10.46
N LEU A 194 -0.78 14.12 9.64
CA LEU A 194 -0.88 15.59 9.68
C LEU A 194 -2.27 15.98 10.20
N TRP A 195 -2.32 16.72 11.29
CA TRP A 195 -3.53 17.38 11.77
C TRP A 195 -3.41 18.88 11.58
N VAL A 196 -4.53 19.52 11.23
CA VAL A 196 -4.57 20.97 10.97
C VAL A 196 -5.65 21.62 11.80
N ILE A 197 -5.30 22.68 12.52
CA ILE A 197 -6.26 23.60 13.14
C ILE A 197 -6.55 24.69 12.10
N LEU A 198 -7.83 24.81 11.74
CA LEU A 198 -8.33 25.78 10.76
C LEU A 198 -9.05 26.93 11.45
N GLN A 199 -8.98 28.11 10.82
CA GLN A 199 -9.59 29.32 11.31
C GLN A 199 -11.11 29.24 11.16
N ALA A 200 -11.85 29.44 12.24
CA ALA A 200 -13.30 29.61 12.23
C ALA A 200 -13.75 30.80 13.10
N HIS A 201 -12.84 31.74 13.35
CA HIS A 201 -13.03 32.89 14.21
C HIS A 201 -12.47 34.16 13.56
N GLY A 202 -12.90 35.31 14.09
CA GLY A 202 -12.24 36.60 13.91
C GLY A 202 -11.58 37.07 15.20
N SER A 203 -10.58 37.95 15.11
CA SER A 203 -9.84 38.49 16.25
C SER A 203 -9.51 39.97 16.05
N GLY A 204 -10.32 40.84 16.67
CA GLY A 204 -10.12 42.29 16.67
C GLY A 204 -9.96 42.89 15.27
N GLN A 205 -8.87 43.62 15.03
CA GLN A 205 -8.53 44.21 13.71
C GLN A 205 -7.50 43.39 12.91
N ARG A 206 -7.06 42.22 13.42
CA ARG A 206 -6.01 41.42 12.77
C ARG A 206 -6.61 40.34 11.88
N LEU A 207 -7.50 39.53 12.43
CA LEU A 207 -8.17 38.44 11.72
C LEU A 207 -9.63 38.79 11.54
N ARG A 208 -10.15 38.66 10.32
CA ARG A 208 -11.60 38.73 10.08
C ARG A 208 -12.19 37.33 10.19
N GLU A 209 -13.50 37.26 10.40
CA GLU A 209 -14.22 36.00 10.26
C GLU A 209 -14.12 35.53 8.78
N PRO A 210 -13.82 34.24 8.52
CA PRO A 210 -13.93 33.69 7.17
C PRO A 210 -15.39 33.72 6.72
N THR A 211 -15.61 33.77 5.42
CA THR A 211 -16.92 33.46 4.81
C THR A 211 -17.13 31.95 4.78
N PRO A 212 -18.38 31.46 4.64
CA PRO A 212 -18.62 30.02 4.49
C PRO A 212 -17.81 29.36 3.37
N ALA A 213 -17.72 30.00 2.21
CA ALA A 213 -16.91 29.52 1.09
C ALA A 213 -15.40 29.48 1.39
N GLU A 214 -14.89 30.38 2.23
CA GLU A 214 -13.49 30.32 2.68
C GLU A 214 -13.25 29.15 3.62
N LEU A 215 -14.19 28.84 4.54
CA LEU A 215 -14.11 27.63 5.38
C LEU A 215 -14.07 26.35 4.55
N GLN A 216 -14.90 26.28 3.50
CA GLN A 216 -14.88 25.14 2.56
C GLN A 216 -13.51 24.99 1.90
N ALA A 217 -12.96 26.09 1.38
CA ALA A 217 -11.67 26.08 0.71
C ALA A 217 -10.55 25.67 1.66
N GLU A 218 -10.47 26.26 2.86
CA GLU A 218 -9.48 25.90 3.88
C GLU A 218 -9.50 24.40 4.21
N CYS A 219 -10.69 23.83 4.39
CA CYS A 219 -10.88 22.41 4.68
C CYS A 219 -10.30 21.51 3.57
N TRP A 220 -10.70 21.76 2.32
CA TRP A 220 -10.31 20.91 1.21
C TRP A 220 -8.85 21.12 0.79
N LEU A 221 -8.31 22.32 0.95
CA LEU A 221 -6.88 22.57 0.76
C LEU A 221 -6.06 21.80 1.79
N ALA A 222 -6.46 21.79 3.06
CA ALA A 222 -5.79 21.00 4.10
C ALA A 222 -5.81 19.50 3.78
N ILE A 223 -6.98 18.96 3.39
CA ILE A 223 -7.12 17.56 2.98
C ILE A 223 -6.23 17.24 1.78
N GLY A 224 -6.20 18.12 0.78
CA GLY A 224 -5.35 17.96 -0.39
C GLY A 224 -3.86 17.96 -0.04
N GLU A 225 -3.45 18.67 1.01
CA GLU A 225 -2.07 18.63 1.51
C GLU A 225 -1.81 17.47 2.51
N GLY A 226 -2.73 16.51 2.59
CA GLY A 226 -2.57 15.26 3.33
C GLY A 226 -2.97 15.33 4.80
N ALA A 227 -3.83 16.30 5.18
CA ALA A 227 -4.39 16.34 6.51
C ALA A 227 -5.31 15.12 6.76
N THR A 228 -5.04 14.39 7.83
CA THR A 228 -5.82 13.23 8.28
C THR A 228 -6.70 13.56 9.49
N GLY A 229 -6.59 14.78 10.04
CA GLY A 229 -7.42 15.31 11.12
C GLY A 229 -7.58 16.83 11.01
N ILE A 230 -8.78 17.33 11.30
CA ILE A 230 -9.12 18.76 11.24
C ILE A 230 -9.75 19.19 12.57
N PHE A 231 -9.22 20.28 13.14
CA PHE A 231 -9.83 20.99 14.25
C PHE A 231 -10.21 22.40 13.81
N TRP A 232 -11.27 22.96 14.38
CA TRP A 232 -11.74 24.31 14.07
C TRP A 232 -11.57 25.19 15.29
N SER A 233 -10.92 26.34 15.13
CA SER A 233 -10.71 27.30 16.22
C SER A 233 -11.70 28.46 16.10
N SER A 234 -12.65 28.64 17.03
CA SER A 234 -12.95 27.86 18.25
C SER A 234 -14.47 27.79 18.52
N TYR A 235 -14.90 26.89 19.42
CA TYR A 235 -16.34 26.71 19.74
C TYR A 235 -16.94 27.93 20.43
N SER A 236 -16.33 28.37 21.54
CA SER A 236 -16.80 29.53 22.33
C SER A 236 -16.08 30.82 21.94
N ALA A 237 -16.72 31.96 22.21
CA ALA A 237 -16.01 33.24 22.22
C ALA A 237 -15.02 33.30 23.40
N ASP A 238 -13.79 33.71 23.14
CA ASP A 238 -12.74 33.87 24.15
C ASP A 238 -11.70 34.91 23.69
N GLN A 239 -11.04 35.62 24.62
CA GLN A 239 -9.92 36.53 24.33
C GLN A 239 -10.21 37.60 23.25
N GLY A 240 -11.48 38.05 23.17
CA GLY A 240 -11.94 38.99 22.15
C GLY A 240 -12.14 38.38 20.76
N TRP A 241 -12.11 37.05 20.66
CA TRP A 241 -12.45 36.27 19.48
C TRP A 241 -13.93 35.93 19.51
N ARG A 242 -14.55 35.92 18.33
CA ARG A 242 -15.90 35.42 18.15
C ARG A 242 -15.81 33.98 17.63
N GLY A 243 -16.09 33.03 18.50
CA GLY A 243 -16.16 31.60 18.15
C GLY A 243 -17.47 31.23 17.47
N LEU A 244 -17.59 29.95 17.10
CA LEU A 244 -18.69 29.40 16.30
C LEU A 244 -20.07 29.54 16.97
N THR A 245 -20.17 29.37 18.28
CA THR A 245 -21.44 29.58 19.02
C THR A 245 -21.95 31.02 18.91
N GLY A 246 -21.05 31.98 18.68
CA GLY A 246 -21.38 33.38 18.41
C GLY A 246 -21.69 33.67 16.94
N ASN A 247 -21.43 32.74 16.02
CA ASN A 247 -21.57 32.91 14.58
C ASN A 247 -22.31 31.72 13.93
N PRO A 248 -23.66 31.74 13.92
CA PRO A 248 -24.46 30.63 13.41
C PRO A 248 -24.18 30.25 11.96
N GLU A 249 -23.86 31.22 11.10
CA GLU A 249 -23.58 30.98 9.68
C GLU A 249 -22.33 30.12 9.51
N LEU A 250 -21.23 30.47 10.18
CA LEU A 250 -20.01 29.66 10.17
C LEU A 250 -20.21 28.33 10.90
N TYR A 251 -21.05 28.31 11.94
CA TYR A 251 -21.29 27.07 12.66
C TYR A 251 -22.06 26.05 11.82
N ASP A 252 -23.03 26.50 11.03
CA ASP A 252 -23.77 25.65 10.11
C ASP A 252 -22.91 25.18 8.94
N GLU A 253 -21.99 26.02 8.45
CA GLU A 253 -21.03 25.63 7.42
C GLU A 253 -20.08 24.54 7.92
N VAL A 254 -19.45 24.73 9.07
CA VAL A 254 -18.54 23.71 9.64
C VAL A 254 -19.28 22.43 10.00
N THR A 255 -20.56 22.52 10.38
CA THR A 255 -21.44 21.36 10.59
C THR A 255 -21.64 20.59 9.28
N THR A 256 -21.83 21.31 8.17
CA THR A 256 -21.96 20.72 6.84
C THR A 256 -20.68 20.00 6.42
N LEU A 257 -19.52 20.64 6.61
CA LEU A 257 -18.21 20.02 6.36
C LEU A 257 -17.99 18.78 7.23
N ALA A 258 -18.26 18.84 8.54
CA ALA A 258 -18.13 17.68 9.43
C ALA A 258 -18.97 16.48 8.97
N ARG A 259 -20.20 16.73 8.50
CA ARG A 259 -21.07 15.69 7.92
C ARG A 259 -20.52 15.11 6.62
N ARG A 260 -20.00 15.95 5.72
CA ARG A 260 -19.36 15.51 4.47
C ARG A 260 -18.11 14.66 4.72
N LEU A 261 -17.30 15.02 5.71
CA LEU A 261 -16.06 14.29 6.05
C LEU A 261 -16.32 12.98 6.79
N THR A 262 -17.44 12.84 7.52
CA THR A 262 -17.76 11.63 8.29
C THR A 262 -17.68 10.34 7.48
N PRO A 263 -18.33 10.20 6.30
CA PRO A 263 -18.18 9.00 5.48
C PRO A 263 -16.75 8.83 4.95
N LEU A 264 -15.99 9.91 4.77
CA LEU A 264 -14.65 9.91 4.19
C LEU A 264 -13.54 9.45 5.14
N ARG A 265 -13.79 9.41 6.46
CA ARG A 265 -12.77 9.16 7.50
C ARG A 265 -11.93 7.91 7.27
N ARG A 266 -12.55 6.80 6.84
CA ARG A 266 -11.85 5.52 6.61
C ARG A 266 -10.75 5.63 5.55
N TRP A 267 -10.96 6.49 4.56
CA TRP A 267 -9.97 6.73 3.52
C TRP A 267 -8.95 7.74 4.02
N LEU A 268 -9.40 8.91 4.49
CA LEU A 268 -8.50 9.99 4.90
C LEU A 268 -7.43 9.54 5.92
N GLY A 269 -7.76 8.63 6.85
CA GLY A 269 -6.81 8.08 7.81
C GLY A 269 -5.70 7.19 7.21
N SER A 270 -5.89 6.66 6.00
CA SER A 270 -4.94 5.80 5.28
C SER A 270 -4.27 6.48 4.08
N LEU A 271 -4.59 7.75 3.81
CA LEU A 271 -3.99 8.50 2.72
C LEU A 271 -2.78 9.31 3.21
N HIS A 272 -1.80 9.47 2.32
CA HIS A 272 -0.69 10.41 2.50
C HIS A 272 -0.45 11.22 1.25
N LYS A 273 0.16 12.41 1.43
CA LYS A 273 0.55 13.28 0.33
C LYS A 273 1.67 12.63 -0.49
N VAL A 274 1.56 12.68 -1.81
CA VAL A 274 2.61 12.30 -2.77
C VAL A 274 2.80 13.39 -3.81
N ASP A 275 3.78 13.26 -4.71
CA ASP A 275 3.98 14.22 -5.79
C ASP A 275 2.73 14.38 -6.67
N ASP A 276 2.45 15.62 -7.06
CA ASP A 276 1.28 15.94 -7.87
C ASP A 276 1.39 15.29 -9.26
N THR A 277 0.52 14.32 -9.49
CA THR A 277 0.41 13.52 -10.72
C THR A 277 -0.67 14.05 -11.65
N PHE A 278 -1.60 14.82 -11.11
CA PHE A 278 -2.72 15.42 -11.82
C PHE A 278 -2.49 16.91 -12.05
N THR A 279 -3.13 17.41 -13.09
CA THR A 279 -3.20 18.82 -13.44
C THR A 279 -4.67 19.21 -13.50
N ILE A 280 -4.96 20.49 -13.27
CA ILE A 280 -6.34 20.99 -13.30
C ILE A 280 -6.40 22.24 -14.16
N THR A 281 -7.48 22.35 -14.93
CA THR A 281 -7.78 23.53 -15.74
C THR A 281 -9.13 24.10 -15.31
N GLY A 282 -9.26 25.42 -15.37
CA GLY A 282 -10.41 26.16 -14.84
C GLY A 282 -10.06 27.64 -14.69
N ARG A 283 -11.06 28.48 -14.42
CA ARG A 283 -10.84 29.91 -14.14
C ARG A 283 -10.46 30.12 -12.67
N ASN A 284 -9.85 31.27 -12.38
CA ASN A 284 -9.67 31.80 -11.02
C ASN A 284 -9.00 30.85 -9.99
N LYS A 285 -7.74 30.48 -10.26
CA LYS A 285 -6.85 29.71 -9.37
C LYS A 285 -7.41 28.32 -8.96
N PRO A 286 -7.64 27.41 -9.92
CA PRO A 286 -8.00 26.04 -9.58
C PRO A 286 -6.85 25.36 -8.83
N TYR A 287 -7.17 24.54 -7.83
CA TYR A 287 -6.19 23.75 -7.09
C TYR A 287 -6.43 22.26 -7.31
N VAL A 288 -5.34 21.51 -7.40
CA VAL A 288 -5.33 20.05 -7.42
C VAL A 288 -4.14 19.54 -6.63
N SER A 289 -4.35 18.44 -5.91
CA SER A 289 -3.29 17.71 -5.23
C SER A 289 -3.50 16.21 -5.35
N THR A 290 -2.40 15.48 -5.32
CA THR A 290 -2.39 14.01 -5.32
C THR A 290 -2.09 13.44 -3.94
N LEU A 291 -2.91 12.46 -3.54
CA LEU A 291 -2.70 11.60 -2.38
C LEU A 291 -2.55 10.14 -2.84
N ALA A 292 -1.97 9.29 -2.01
CA ALA A 292 -1.89 7.84 -2.24
C ALA A 292 -2.28 7.07 -0.99
N SER A 293 -2.79 5.84 -1.17
CA SER A 293 -2.89 4.86 -0.07
C SER A 293 -1.50 4.54 0.48
N GLN A 294 -1.41 4.06 1.73
CA GLN A 294 -0.14 3.67 2.36
C GLN A 294 0.71 2.72 1.48
N ASP A 295 0.08 1.72 0.88
CA ASP A 295 0.70 0.76 -0.04
C ASP A 295 0.95 1.30 -1.47
N ARG A 296 0.58 2.56 -1.73
CA ARG A 296 0.67 3.25 -3.03
C ARG A 296 -0.06 2.56 -4.19
N ARG A 297 -0.95 1.61 -3.90
CA ARG A 297 -1.73 0.90 -4.93
C ARG A 297 -2.89 1.74 -5.48
N ALA A 298 -3.39 2.69 -4.69
CA ALA A 298 -4.45 3.60 -5.09
C ALA A 298 -3.97 5.06 -5.06
N LEU A 299 -4.36 5.82 -6.09
CA LEU A 299 -4.15 7.25 -6.17
C LEU A 299 -5.47 7.98 -5.96
N TYR A 300 -5.40 9.10 -5.28
CA TYR A 300 -6.54 9.96 -5.00
C TYR A 300 -6.21 11.39 -5.42
N VAL A 301 -7.24 12.11 -5.82
CA VAL A 301 -7.15 13.50 -6.27
C VAL A 301 -8.03 14.34 -5.38
N VAL A 302 -7.48 15.41 -4.84
CA VAL A 302 -8.27 16.46 -4.20
C VAL A 302 -8.25 17.67 -5.12
N ALA A 303 -9.42 18.14 -5.51
CA ALA A 303 -9.58 19.33 -6.35
C ALA A 303 -10.44 20.37 -5.64
N VAL A 304 -10.06 21.64 -5.77
CA VAL A 304 -10.72 22.75 -5.06
C VAL A 304 -10.92 23.94 -5.99
N ASN A 305 -12.11 24.52 -5.95
CA ASN A 305 -12.42 25.82 -6.51
C ASN A 305 -12.04 26.92 -5.51
N GLN A 306 -10.87 27.53 -5.67
CA GLN A 306 -10.46 28.62 -4.76
C GLN A 306 -11.20 29.95 -5.00
N ASP A 307 -12.05 30.06 -6.03
CA ASP A 307 -12.94 31.21 -6.18
C ASP A 307 -14.11 31.07 -5.20
N VAL A 308 -14.05 31.82 -4.11
CA VAL A 308 -15.06 31.83 -3.04
C VAL A 308 -16.30 32.65 -3.39
N SER A 309 -16.38 33.22 -4.59
CA SER A 309 -17.49 34.06 -5.03
C SER A 309 -18.37 33.43 -6.11
N LYS A 310 -17.85 32.48 -6.90
CA LYS A 310 -18.55 31.91 -8.07
C LYS A 310 -18.31 30.41 -8.24
N PRO A 311 -19.32 29.66 -8.69
CA PRO A 311 -19.11 28.29 -9.13
C PRO A 311 -18.29 28.26 -10.42
N HIS A 312 -17.50 27.20 -10.60
CA HIS A 312 -16.69 26.99 -11.79
C HIS A 312 -16.73 25.53 -12.25
N MET A 313 -16.58 25.35 -13.56
CA MET A 313 -16.29 24.05 -14.15
C MET A 313 -14.78 23.84 -14.12
N LEU A 314 -14.33 22.79 -13.43
CA LEU A 314 -12.92 22.40 -13.36
C LEU A 314 -12.72 21.07 -14.08
N SER A 315 -11.66 20.96 -14.87
CA SER A 315 -11.28 19.74 -15.59
C SER A 315 -9.95 19.22 -15.05
N ILE A 316 -10.00 18.03 -14.45
CA ILE A 316 -8.84 17.34 -13.86
C ILE A 316 -8.29 16.36 -14.89
N SER A 317 -7.00 16.43 -15.21
CA SER A 317 -6.35 15.60 -16.23
C SER A 317 -4.97 15.14 -15.78
N SER A 318 -4.44 14.07 -16.38
CA SER A 318 -3.07 13.62 -16.15
C SER A 318 -2.44 13.13 -17.45
N THR A 319 -1.15 13.40 -17.62
CA THR A 319 -0.34 12.81 -18.69
C THR A 319 0.41 11.56 -18.24
N ARG A 320 0.37 11.24 -16.93
CA ARG A 320 1.15 10.16 -16.29
C ARG A 320 0.29 8.93 -16.01
N VAL A 321 -0.98 9.13 -15.69
CA VAL A 321 -1.94 8.06 -15.38
C VAL A 321 -3.16 8.16 -16.28
N LYS A 322 -3.85 7.04 -16.45
CA LYS A 322 -5.11 6.93 -17.20
C LYS A 322 -6.18 6.40 -16.26
N GLY A 323 -7.45 6.63 -16.57
CA GLY A 323 -8.57 6.16 -15.78
C GLY A 323 -9.73 7.15 -15.74
N GLN A 324 -10.59 6.95 -14.76
CA GLN A 324 -11.69 7.81 -14.35
C GLN A 324 -11.47 8.30 -12.92
N LEU A 325 -12.16 9.37 -12.58
CA LEU A 325 -12.19 9.92 -11.24
C LEU A 325 -13.52 9.56 -10.61
N LYS A 326 -13.51 8.74 -9.56
CA LYS A 326 -14.69 8.42 -8.78
C LYS A 326 -14.77 9.36 -7.58
N ASP A 327 -15.77 10.24 -7.57
CA ASP A 327 -16.07 11.13 -6.45
C ASP A 327 -16.44 10.27 -5.22
N LEU A 328 -15.68 10.39 -4.12
CA LEU A 328 -15.91 9.56 -2.94
C LEU A 328 -17.15 9.98 -2.13
N GLU A 329 -17.68 11.18 -2.33
CA GLU A 329 -18.89 11.64 -1.67
C GLU A 329 -20.14 11.19 -2.43
N SER A 330 -20.15 11.34 -3.76
CA SER A 330 -21.32 11.05 -4.60
C SER A 330 -21.28 9.69 -5.30
N SER A 331 -20.12 9.02 -5.32
CA SER A 331 -19.83 7.83 -6.14
C SER A 331 -19.94 8.04 -7.66
N ALA A 332 -20.18 9.27 -8.13
CA ALA A 332 -20.17 9.59 -9.56
C ALA A 332 -18.77 9.40 -10.15
N THR A 333 -18.70 8.92 -11.39
CA THR A 333 -17.44 8.77 -12.12
C THR A 333 -17.34 9.79 -13.26
N TYR A 334 -16.14 10.31 -13.47
CA TYR A 334 -15.83 11.32 -14.48
C TYR A 334 -14.60 10.90 -15.26
N SER A 335 -14.59 11.10 -16.57
CA SER A 335 -13.38 10.90 -17.37
C SER A 335 -12.32 11.96 -17.03
N LEU A 336 -11.04 11.59 -17.12
CA LEU A 336 -9.98 12.60 -17.05
C LEU A 336 -10.15 13.62 -18.18
N GLY A 337 -10.16 14.90 -17.81
CA GLY A 337 -10.44 16.05 -18.68
C GLY A 337 -11.91 16.46 -18.73
N GLU A 338 -12.83 15.65 -18.21
CA GLU A 338 -14.25 16.01 -18.13
C GLU A 338 -14.45 17.23 -17.20
N PRO A 339 -15.23 18.25 -17.61
CA PRO A 339 -15.57 19.37 -16.75
C PRO A 339 -16.52 18.95 -15.63
N ILE A 340 -16.14 19.23 -14.37
CA ILE A 340 -16.92 18.95 -13.16
C ILE A 340 -17.27 20.30 -12.51
N GLU A 341 -18.53 20.48 -12.10
CA GLU A 341 -18.96 21.70 -11.40
C GLU A 341 -18.54 21.69 -9.92
N PHE A 342 -17.97 22.80 -9.47
CA PHE A 342 -17.64 23.08 -8.07
C PHE A 342 -18.32 24.37 -7.61
N GLN A 343 -18.91 24.35 -6.42
CA GLN A 343 -19.48 25.55 -5.79
C GLN A 343 -18.37 26.52 -5.33
N PRO A 344 -18.69 27.79 -4.99
CA PRO A 344 -17.68 28.73 -4.52
C PRO A 344 -16.94 28.21 -3.29
N GLY A 345 -15.61 28.14 -3.35
CA GLY A 345 -14.78 27.61 -2.26
C GLY A 345 -14.80 26.09 -2.09
N ASP A 346 -15.67 25.39 -2.81
CA ASP A 346 -15.90 23.96 -2.60
C ASP A 346 -14.75 23.10 -3.14
N GLY A 347 -14.63 21.89 -2.60
CA GLY A 347 -13.69 20.88 -3.01
C GLY A 347 -14.31 19.49 -2.99
N LYS A 348 -13.61 18.58 -3.66
CA LYS A 348 -14.00 17.17 -3.78
C LYS A 348 -12.76 16.30 -3.72
N ILE A 349 -12.91 15.10 -3.21
CA ILE A 349 -11.91 14.04 -3.29
C ILE A 349 -12.40 12.92 -4.21
N PHE A 350 -11.51 12.50 -5.10
CA PHE A 350 -11.73 11.45 -6.07
C PHE A 350 -10.73 10.32 -5.85
N GLU A 351 -11.17 9.09 -6.01
CA GLU A 351 -10.28 7.96 -6.27
C GLU A 351 -10.02 7.90 -7.78
N LEU A 352 -8.75 7.77 -8.18
CA LEU A 352 -8.43 7.35 -9.54
C LEU A 352 -8.80 5.87 -9.63
N VAL A 353 -10.03 5.63 -10.06
CA VAL A 353 -10.43 4.32 -10.51
C VAL A 353 -9.97 4.25 -11.95
N ASN A 354 -9.30 3.20 -12.35
CA ASN A 354 -9.32 2.92 -13.76
C ASN A 354 -10.80 2.75 -14.12
N ASP A 355 -11.27 3.30 -15.24
CA ASP A 355 -12.52 2.83 -15.88
C ASP A 355 -12.38 1.42 -16.46
N ILE A 356 -11.44 0.70 -15.88
CA ILE A 356 -11.36 -0.71 -15.73
C ILE A 356 -11.24 -0.82 -14.19
N ALA A 357 -12.36 -0.92 -13.46
CA ALA A 357 -12.40 -2.14 -12.66
C ALA A 357 -11.99 -3.17 -13.70
N PRO A 358 -10.89 -3.91 -13.57
CA PRO A 358 -10.85 -5.08 -14.38
C PRO A 358 -12.02 -5.95 -13.87
N THR A 359 -13.23 -5.73 -14.37
CA THR A 359 -13.57 -6.56 -15.49
C THR A 359 -12.40 -6.47 -16.47
N PHE A 360 -11.33 -7.21 -16.19
CA PHE A 360 -10.84 -8.15 -17.16
C PHE A 360 -12.07 -9.02 -17.39
N SER A 361 -13.05 -8.49 -18.14
CA SER A 361 -13.87 -9.34 -18.96
C SER A 361 -12.93 -10.09 -19.89
N GLN A 362 -11.68 -9.60 -20.10
CA GLN A 362 -10.58 -10.21 -20.83
C GLN A 362 -9.23 -10.01 -20.11
N GLY A 363 -8.60 -11.06 -19.58
CA GLY A 363 -7.25 -11.00 -18.99
C GLY A 363 -7.06 -11.92 -17.78
N VAL A 364 -5.79 -12.14 -17.41
CA VAL A 364 -5.38 -12.74 -16.13
C VAL A 364 -5.86 -11.84 -14.98
N PRO A 365 -6.63 -12.37 -14.01
CA PRO A 365 -7.03 -11.60 -12.85
C PRO A 365 -5.83 -11.37 -11.94
N ILE A 366 -5.54 -10.10 -11.63
CA ILE A 366 -4.59 -9.75 -10.56
C ILE A 366 -5.41 -9.60 -9.28
N TYR A 367 -5.27 -10.57 -8.37
CA TYR A 367 -6.01 -10.57 -7.10
C TYR A 367 -5.11 -10.10 -5.96
N PRO A 368 -5.39 -8.95 -5.33
CA PRO A 368 -4.52 -8.41 -4.29
C PRO A 368 -4.34 -9.37 -3.11
N LEU A 369 -3.10 -9.45 -2.63
CA LEU A 369 -2.80 -10.11 -1.37
C LEU A 369 -3.37 -9.31 -0.20
N ASP A 370 -4.05 -10.02 0.70
CA ASP A 370 -4.60 -9.50 1.94
C ASP A 370 -3.88 -10.18 3.10
N TYR A 371 -2.78 -9.57 3.52
CA TYR A 371 -1.92 -10.07 4.60
C TYR A 371 -2.63 -10.15 5.97
N THR A 372 -3.87 -9.67 6.07
CA THR A 372 -4.69 -9.79 7.29
C THR A 372 -5.53 -11.07 7.33
N LYS A 373 -5.62 -11.79 6.21
CA LYS A 373 -6.34 -13.07 6.09
C LYS A 373 -5.36 -14.22 6.02
N ASP A 374 -5.72 -15.37 6.56
CA ASP A 374 -4.99 -16.60 6.29
C ASP A 374 -5.12 -17.01 4.81
N VAL A 375 -4.20 -17.87 4.33
CA VAL A 375 -4.17 -18.33 2.93
C VAL A 375 -5.45 -19.04 2.50
N GLU A 376 -6.13 -19.78 3.38
CA GLU A 376 -7.35 -20.51 3.02
C GLU A 376 -8.51 -19.53 2.80
N SER A 377 -8.69 -18.56 3.69
CA SER A 377 -9.67 -17.48 3.56
C SER A 377 -9.43 -16.61 2.33
N TRP A 378 -8.16 -16.32 2.02
CA TRP A 378 -7.78 -15.61 0.80
C TRP A 378 -8.08 -16.46 -0.45
N TRP A 379 -7.66 -17.72 -0.46
CA TRP A 379 -7.84 -18.65 -1.58
C TRP A 379 -9.32 -18.95 -1.87
N ALA A 380 -10.15 -19.08 -0.84
CA ALA A 380 -11.59 -19.35 -0.97
C ALA A 380 -12.31 -18.30 -1.85
N ASN A 381 -11.81 -17.07 -1.87
CA ASN A 381 -12.36 -15.96 -2.66
C ASN A 381 -11.57 -15.67 -3.94
N HIS A 382 -10.48 -16.39 -4.18
CA HIS A 382 -9.59 -16.13 -5.31
C HIS A 382 -10.30 -16.46 -6.64
N PRO A 383 -10.18 -15.61 -7.69
CA PRO A 383 -10.82 -15.86 -8.98
C PRO A 383 -10.33 -17.12 -9.68
N LEU A 384 -9.11 -17.58 -9.39
CA LEU A 384 -8.54 -18.80 -9.98
C LEU A 384 -8.85 -20.08 -9.19
N ASN A 385 -9.56 -19.98 -8.06
CA ASN A 385 -9.95 -21.13 -7.27
C ASN A 385 -11.12 -21.88 -7.93
N PRO A 386 -10.96 -23.18 -8.26
CA PRO A 386 -12.03 -23.97 -8.88
C PRO A 386 -13.24 -24.19 -7.97
N GLU A 387 -13.08 -24.08 -6.64
CA GLU A 387 -14.18 -24.19 -5.67
C GLU A 387 -14.93 -22.87 -5.45
N ASN A 388 -14.35 -21.73 -5.87
CA ASN A 388 -15.03 -20.45 -5.79
C ASN A 388 -16.22 -20.45 -6.77
N PRO A 389 -17.47 -20.21 -6.31
CA PRO A 389 -18.64 -20.20 -7.20
C PRO A 389 -18.58 -19.13 -8.29
N SER A 390 -17.79 -18.07 -8.09
CA SER A 390 -17.50 -17.02 -9.08
C SER A 390 -16.13 -17.19 -9.75
N GLY A 391 -15.48 -18.34 -9.54
CA GLY A 391 -14.17 -18.65 -10.08
C GLY A 391 -14.18 -18.79 -11.60
N ILE A 392 -13.05 -18.45 -12.21
CA ILE A 392 -12.79 -18.58 -13.64
C ILE A 392 -12.29 -20.01 -13.90
N PRO A 393 -13.03 -20.81 -14.68
CA PRO A 393 -12.61 -22.18 -14.99
C PRO A 393 -11.27 -22.19 -15.73
N ILE A 394 -10.56 -23.33 -15.68
CA ILE A 394 -9.31 -23.52 -16.43
C ILE A 394 -9.60 -23.35 -17.93
N GLY A 395 -8.83 -22.49 -18.60
CA GLY A 395 -9.05 -22.12 -19.99
C GLY A 395 -10.12 -21.04 -20.21
N GLY A 396 -10.79 -20.60 -19.14
CA GLY A 396 -11.88 -19.62 -19.15
C GLY A 396 -11.44 -18.16 -19.11
N ILE A 397 -10.14 -17.88 -18.98
CA ILE A 397 -9.62 -16.52 -19.09
C ILE A 397 -9.83 -16.03 -20.52
N THR A 398 -10.62 -14.97 -20.65
CA THR A 398 -10.88 -14.36 -21.96
C THR A 398 -9.65 -13.56 -22.39
N SER A 399 -9.26 -13.65 -23.66
CA SER A 399 -8.01 -13.03 -24.14
C SER A 399 -8.27 -11.65 -24.79
N PRO A 400 -7.33 -10.69 -24.66
CA PRO A 400 -7.52 -9.32 -25.11
C PRO A 400 -7.37 -9.17 -26.62
N THR A 401 -8.04 -8.18 -27.21
CA THR A 401 -7.81 -7.77 -28.59
C THR A 401 -6.57 -6.87 -28.73
N PRO A 402 -5.91 -6.82 -29.90
CA PRO A 402 -6.20 -7.57 -31.12
C PRO A 402 -5.78 -9.03 -31.03
N VAL A 403 -6.44 -9.90 -31.83
CA VAL A 403 -6.02 -11.30 -32.02
C VAL A 403 -5.22 -11.40 -33.32
N ILE A 404 -4.00 -11.91 -33.24
CA ILE A 404 -3.10 -12.14 -34.36
C ILE A 404 -3.01 -13.65 -34.59
N ASP A 405 -3.46 -14.11 -35.76
CA ASP A 405 -3.17 -15.47 -36.22
C ASP A 405 -1.71 -15.57 -36.65
N VAL A 406 -0.90 -16.24 -35.84
CA VAL A 406 0.56 -16.29 -36.01
C VAL A 406 0.93 -17.05 -37.29
N LYS A 407 0.23 -18.15 -37.58
CA LYS A 407 0.52 -18.97 -38.76
C LYS A 407 0.17 -18.24 -40.04
N ALA A 408 -1.02 -17.65 -40.10
CA ALA A 408 -1.48 -16.94 -41.29
C ALA A 408 -0.65 -15.67 -41.60
N ARG A 409 -0.21 -14.94 -40.56
CA ARG A 409 0.47 -13.66 -40.75
C ARG A 409 2.00 -13.73 -40.74
N PHE A 410 2.56 -14.67 -39.98
CA PHE A 410 4.00 -14.75 -39.73
C PHE A 410 4.61 -16.13 -40.01
N GLY A 411 3.84 -17.07 -40.58
CA GLY A 411 4.36 -18.38 -41.00
C GLY A 411 4.98 -19.18 -39.85
N GLU A 412 4.31 -19.22 -38.70
CA GLU A 412 4.73 -19.93 -37.47
C GLU A 412 5.90 -19.26 -36.70
N ASN A 413 6.32 -18.04 -37.08
CA ASN A 413 7.29 -17.25 -36.33
C ASN A 413 6.63 -16.50 -35.15
N THR A 414 6.65 -17.12 -33.97
CA THR A 414 6.08 -16.56 -32.74
C THR A 414 6.75 -15.26 -32.30
N GLN A 415 8.09 -15.15 -32.36
CA GLN A 415 8.79 -13.92 -31.96
C GLN A 415 8.36 -12.73 -32.82
N ALA A 416 8.31 -12.90 -34.15
CA ALA A 416 7.87 -11.83 -35.04
C ALA A 416 6.44 -11.38 -34.72
N ALA A 417 5.57 -12.29 -34.29
CA ALA A 417 4.22 -11.96 -33.87
C ALA A 417 4.20 -11.21 -32.52
N VAL A 418 5.02 -11.60 -31.54
CA VAL A 418 5.20 -10.87 -30.28
C VAL A 418 5.67 -9.44 -30.56
N ASP A 419 6.67 -9.27 -31.42
CA ASP A 419 7.23 -7.97 -31.78
C ASP A 419 6.18 -7.09 -32.47
N ALA A 420 5.30 -7.68 -33.27
CA ALA A 420 4.22 -6.99 -33.98
C ALA A 420 3.01 -6.61 -33.12
N LEU A 421 2.89 -7.11 -31.89
CA LEU A 421 1.83 -6.68 -30.97
C LEU A 421 1.98 -5.19 -30.64
N PRO A 422 0.87 -4.42 -30.58
CA PRO A 422 0.93 -3.03 -30.15
C PRO A 422 1.42 -2.93 -28.70
N SER A 423 1.81 -1.73 -28.28
CA SER A 423 2.27 -1.49 -26.90
C SER A 423 1.20 -1.77 -25.83
N THR A 424 -0.08 -1.82 -26.22
CA THR A 424 -1.19 -2.21 -25.35
C THR A 424 -1.29 -3.73 -25.12
N GLY A 425 -0.53 -4.53 -25.87
CA GLY A 425 -0.61 -5.99 -25.88
C GLY A 425 -1.65 -6.54 -26.86
N GLY A 426 -2.04 -7.79 -26.66
CA GLY A 426 -3.01 -8.52 -27.49
C GLY A 426 -2.84 -10.03 -27.37
N THR A 427 -3.52 -10.74 -28.26
CA THR A 427 -3.51 -12.21 -28.29
C THR A 427 -2.80 -12.72 -29.53
N LEU A 428 -1.89 -13.68 -29.34
CA LEU A 428 -1.31 -14.51 -30.38
C LEU A 428 -2.10 -15.82 -30.42
N PHE A 429 -2.83 -16.04 -31.51
CA PHE A 429 -3.53 -17.29 -31.77
C PHE A 429 -2.65 -18.22 -32.60
N LEU A 430 -2.35 -19.40 -32.06
CA LEU A 430 -1.53 -20.43 -32.69
C LEU A 430 -2.43 -21.56 -33.15
N GLN A 431 -2.64 -21.66 -34.46
CA GLN A 431 -3.24 -22.83 -35.10
C GLN A 431 -2.38 -24.10 -34.87
N PRO A 432 -2.90 -25.32 -35.11
CA PRO A 432 -2.06 -26.52 -35.13
C PRO A 432 -0.83 -26.36 -36.02
N GLY A 433 0.35 -26.65 -35.48
CA GLY A 433 1.64 -26.35 -36.14
C GLY A 433 2.84 -26.45 -35.21
N ASN A 434 4.03 -26.17 -35.77
CA ASN A 434 5.30 -26.16 -35.04
C ASN A 434 5.83 -24.74 -34.98
N TYR A 435 6.00 -24.22 -33.78
CA TYR A 435 6.36 -22.84 -33.52
C TYR A 435 7.75 -22.77 -32.87
N GLY A 436 8.46 -21.68 -33.15
CA GLY A 436 9.79 -21.44 -32.58
C GLY A 436 9.76 -20.82 -31.18
N PRO A 437 10.95 -20.68 -30.56
CA PRO A 437 11.13 -19.97 -29.30
C PRO A 437 10.76 -18.48 -29.43
N PHE A 438 10.46 -17.84 -28.30
CA PHE A 438 10.13 -16.41 -28.25
C PHE A 438 10.43 -15.79 -26.88
N SER A 439 10.39 -14.47 -26.80
CA SER A 439 10.66 -13.67 -25.61
C SER A 439 9.66 -12.53 -25.53
N ILE A 440 9.04 -12.38 -24.36
CA ILE A 440 8.17 -11.26 -23.99
C ILE A 440 8.98 -10.40 -23.02
N ILE A 441 9.54 -9.29 -23.49
CA ILE A 441 10.38 -8.40 -22.68
C ILE A 441 9.77 -7.00 -22.65
N GLY A 442 9.43 -6.50 -21.46
CA GLY A 442 8.84 -5.17 -21.27
C GLY A 442 7.48 -4.97 -21.92
N LYS A 443 6.74 -6.06 -22.19
CA LYS A 443 5.41 -6.02 -22.81
C LYS A 443 4.40 -6.78 -21.94
N SER A 444 3.41 -6.05 -21.43
CA SER A 444 2.28 -6.60 -20.68
C SER A 444 1.09 -6.92 -21.60
N ASN A 445 0.08 -7.61 -21.07
CA ASN A 445 -1.16 -7.99 -21.76
C ASN A 445 -0.90 -8.87 -23.00
N VAL A 446 0.02 -9.85 -22.89
CA VAL A 446 0.36 -10.75 -23.99
C VAL A 446 -0.22 -12.12 -23.70
N HIS A 447 -1.18 -12.54 -24.52
CA HIS A 447 -1.78 -13.87 -24.44
C HIS A 447 -1.27 -14.71 -25.61
N VAL A 448 -0.87 -15.96 -25.38
CA VAL A 448 -0.48 -16.94 -26.39
C VAL A 448 -1.39 -18.14 -26.23
N VAL A 449 -2.28 -18.35 -27.19
CA VAL A 449 -3.38 -19.31 -27.04
C VAL A 449 -3.53 -20.19 -28.26
N SER A 450 -4.04 -21.39 -28.05
CA SER A 450 -4.44 -22.31 -29.11
C SER A 450 -5.81 -22.93 -28.78
N ASP A 451 -6.44 -23.52 -29.79
CA ASP A 451 -7.54 -24.46 -29.60
C ASP A 451 -7.04 -25.92 -29.52
N GLY A 452 -5.71 -26.11 -29.52
CA GLY A 452 -5.02 -27.40 -29.41
C GLY A 452 -4.10 -27.68 -30.59
N GLY A 453 -3.08 -28.52 -30.39
CA GLY A 453 -2.18 -28.99 -31.45
C GLY A 453 -1.08 -28.01 -31.86
N ALA A 454 -0.96 -26.84 -31.23
CA ALA A 454 0.18 -25.97 -31.37
C ALA A 454 1.35 -26.48 -30.50
N VAL A 455 2.47 -26.81 -31.15
CA VAL A 455 3.69 -27.28 -30.49
C VAL A 455 4.76 -26.20 -30.59
N ILE A 456 5.19 -25.68 -29.45
CA ILE A 456 6.27 -24.69 -29.34
C ILE A 456 7.55 -25.46 -29.01
N HIS A 457 8.52 -25.38 -29.90
CA HIS A 457 9.84 -25.97 -29.71
C HIS A 457 10.79 -24.97 -29.06
N GLY A 458 11.61 -25.46 -28.15
CA GLY A 458 12.68 -24.68 -27.54
C GLY A 458 12.29 -24.01 -26.24
N TYR A 459 12.66 -22.74 -26.14
CA TYR A 459 12.73 -21.99 -24.89
C TYR A 459 12.01 -20.64 -25.00
N PHE A 460 11.19 -20.30 -24.00
CA PHE A 460 10.55 -18.99 -23.91
C PHE A 460 11.10 -18.14 -22.75
N ARG A 461 10.94 -16.81 -22.86
CA ARG A 461 11.36 -15.85 -21.82
C ARG A 461 10.27 -14.84 -21.52
N ILE A 462 10.07 -14.48 -20.25
CA ILE A 462 9.12 -13.46 -19.82
C ILE A 462 9.83 -12.51 -18.84
N TYR A 463 10.13 -11.29 -19.27
CA TYR A 463 10.86 -10.34 -18.45
C TYR A 463 10.23 -8.95 -18.39
N GLY A 464 10.20 -8.36 -17.19
CA GLY A 464 9.78 -6.96 -16.95
C GLY A 464 10.55 -5.95 -17.78
N CYS A 465 11.84 -6.21 -17.99
CA CYS A 465 12.74 -5.36 -18.75
C CYS A 465 13.95 -6.16 -19.23
N GLN A 466 14.73 -5.59 -20.16
CA GLN A 466 15.93 -6.25 -20.68
C GLN A 466 16.96 -6.56 -19.59
N LEU A 467 17.07 -5.71 -18.56
CA LEU A 467 17.99 -5.93 -17.46
C LEU A 467 17.62 -7.16 -16.64
N ALA A 468 16.32 -7.42 -16.43
CA ALA A 468 15.83 -8.56 -15.67
C ALA A 468 16.14 -9.92 -16.33
N ALA A 469 16.44 -9.93 -17.63
CA ALA A 469 16.90 -11.13 -18.35
C ALA A 469 18.35 -11.52 -18.05
N ASP A 470 19.07 -10.75 -17.21
CA ASP A 470 20.39 -11.11 -16.69
C ASP A 470 20.34 -10.97 -15.17
N TYR A 471 20.09 -12.08 -14.47
CA TYR A 471 20.05 -12.15 -13.01
C TYR A 471 21.26 -11.47 -12.35
N ARG A 472 22.47 -11.74 -12.88
CA ARG A 472 23.73 -11.29 -12.29
C ARG A 472 23.91 -9.79 -12.42
N ALA A 473 23.31 -9.18 -13.44
CA ALA A 473 23.27 -7.72 -13.58
C ALA A 473 22.09 -7.12 -12.80
N PHE A 474 20.93 -7.76 -12.82
CA PHE A 474 19.69 -7.23 -12.29
C PHE A 474 19.66 -7.17 -10.76
N ALA A 475 19.96 -8.26 -10.08
CA ALA A 475 19.89 -8.31 -8.61
C ALA A 475 20.79 -7.25 -7.95
N PRO A 476 22.08 -7.09 -8.33
CA PRO A 476 22.91 -6.01 -7.80
C PRO A 476 22.40 -4.60 -8.15
N ALA A 477 21.79 -4.42 -9.33
CA ALA A 477 21.23 -3.13 -9.73
C ALA A 477 20.00 -2.74 -8.91
N VAL A 478 19.10 -3.69 -8.60
CA VAL A 478 17.97 -3.49 -7.69
C VAL A 478 18.48 -3.23 -6.27
N ALA A 479 19.41 -4.05 -5.79
CA ALA A 479 20.06 -3.87 -4.48
C ALA A 479 20.70 -2.48 -4.33
N SER A 480 21.30 -1.96 -5.39
CA SER A 480 21.90 -0.62 -5.43
C SER A 480 20.91 0.50 -5.73
N LYS A 481 19.60 0.20 -5.76
CA LYS A 481 18.50 1.13 -6.03
C LYS A 481 18.68 1.91 -7.34
N GLN A 482 19.24 1.29 -8.38
CA GLN A 482 19.33 1.92 -9.69
C GLN A 482 17.92 2.19 -10.22
N PRO A 483 17.56 3.42 -10.63
CA PRO A 483 16.17 3.79 -10.91
C PRO A 483 15.44 2.86 -11.88
N ASN A 484 16.07 2.50 -13.00
CA ASN A 484 15.46 1.63 -14.00
C ASN A 484 15.28 0.18 -13.51
N ALA A 485 16.23 -0.33 -12.72
CA ALA A 485 16.16 -1.67 -12.16
C ALA A 485 15.08 -1.74 -11.09
N LEU A 486 15.05 -0.75 -10.19
CA LEU A 486 14.05 -0.66 -9.13
C LEU A 486 12.65 -0.46 -9.71
N GLN A 487 12.50 0.39 -10.73
CA GLN A 487 11.24 0.54 -11.46
C GLN A 487 10.80 -0.81 -12.04
N CYS A 488 11.69 -1.53 -12.73
CA CYS A 488 11.39 -2.82 -13.33
C CYS A 488 11.00 -3.88 -12.28
N ALA A 489 11.70 -3.94 -11.15
CA ALA A 489 11.44 -4.89 -10.06
C ALA A 489 10.14 -4.63 -9.28
N THR A 490 9.65 -3.38 -9.27
CA THR A 490 8.49 -2.97 -8.48
C THR A 490 7.27 -2.73 -9.37
N ASN A 491 7.11 -1.51 -9.87
CA ASN A 491 5.90 -1.05 -10.57
C ASN A 491 5.94 -1.28 -12.09
N GLY A 492 7.11 -1.60 -12.64
CA GLY A 492 7.37 -1.79 -14.07
C GLY A 492 7.39 -3.25 -14.52
N ARG A 493 6.93 -4.18 -13.65
CA ARG A 493 6.85 -5.61 -13.98
C ARG A 493 5.92 -5.86 -15.16
N VAL A 494 6.24 -6.87 -15.98
CA VAL A 494 5.30 -7.32 -17.01
C VAL A 494 4.10 -7.99 -16.33
N LYS A 495 2.90 -7.71 -16.85
CA LYS A 495 1.66 -8.21 -16.25
C LYS A 495 0.71 -8.78 -17.29
N ASN A 496 -0.26 -9.55 -16.82
CA ASN A 496 -1.33 -10.10 -17.66
C ASN A 496 -0.77 -10.92 -18.83
N ILE A 497 0.02 -11.95 -18.49
CA ILE A 497 0.63 -12.87 -19.45
C ILE A 497 -0.09 -14.21 -19.35
N TYR A 498 -0.60 -14.72 -20.48
CA TYR A 498 -1.45 -15.92 -20.46
C TYR A 498 -1.05 -16.93 -21.52
N PHE A 499 -1.03 -18.20 -21.14
CA PHE A 499 -0.78 -19.34 -22.02
C PHE A 499 -1.94 -20.33 -21.94
N LYS A 500 -2.48 -20.75 -23.09
CA LYS A 500 -3.64 -21.67 -23.11
C LYS A 500 -3.56 -22.75 -24.18
N ASN A 501 -3.77 -24.01 -23.79
CA ASN A 501 -3.87 -25.18 -24.69
C ASN A 501 -2.63 -25.38 -25.59
N LEU A 502 -1.45 -25.12 -25.05
CA LEU A 502 -0.18 -25.20 -25.77
C LEU A 502 0.59 -26.45 -25.37
N ILE A 503 1.43 -26.94 -26.27
CA ILE A 503 2.44 -27.96 -25.98
C ILE A 503 3.81 -27.29 -26.09
N PHE A 504 4.60 -27.31 -25.02
CA PHE A 504 6.01 -26.95 -25.04
C PHE A 504 6.83 -28.25 -25.09
N ASP A 505 7.53 -28.45 -26.21
CA ASP A 505 8.25 -29.69 -26.50
C ASP A 505 9.76 -29.42 -26.57
N GLY A 506 10.51 -30.03 -25.67
CA GLY A 506 11.96 -29.94 -25.61
C GLY A 506 12.69 -30.80 -26.64
N GLY A 507 11.98 -31.66 -27.40
CA GLY A 507 12.57 -32.51 -28.43
C GLY A 507 13.72 -33.40 -27.93
N ASN A 508 13.77 -33.70 -26.64
CA ASN A 508 14.86 -34.37 -25.91
C ASN A 508 16.23 -33.67 -26.01
N SER A 509 16.25 -32.38 -26.34
CA SER A 509 17.47 -31.59 -26.59
C SER A 509 17.54 -30.32 -25.76
N PHE A 510 16.39 -29.71 -25.46
CA PHE A 510 16.34 -28.53 -24.59
C PHE A 510 16.37 -28.91 -23.12
N LEU A 511 16.93 -28.02 -22.32
CA LEU A 511 17.06 -28.22 -20.88
C LEU A 511 15.82 -27.69 -20.14
N ALA A 512 15.33 -26.52 -20.52
CA ALA A 512 14.20 -25.89 -19.87
C ALA A 512 13.20 -25.42 -20.94
N ALA A 513 11.95 -25.28 -20.53
CA ALA A 513 10.88 -24.71 -21.32
C ALA A 513 10.90 -23.18 -21.29
N GLY A 514 11.16 -22.57 -20.13
CA GLY A 514 11.26 -21.12 -20.07
C GLY A 514 11.67 -20.54 -18.72
N THR A 515 12.00 -19.24 -18.75
CA THR A 515 12.26 -18.44 -17.55
C THR A 515 11.38 -17.20 -17.45
N MET A 516 11.22 -16.71 -16.23
CA MET A 516 10.52 -15.46 -15.97
C MET A 516 11.17 -14.62 -14.86
N GLY A 517 11.09 -13.30 -15.00
CA GLY A 517 11.62 -12.33 -14.05
C GLY A 517 10.95 -10.97 -14.19
N ALA A 518 10.76 -10.27 -13.09
CA ALA A 518 10.06 -9.00 -12.98
C ALA A 518 8.66 -9.12 -13.63
N ALA A 519 7.92 -10.14 -13.19
CA ALA A 519 6.62 -10.52 -13.72
C ALA A 519 5.58 -10.58 -12.60
N ASP A 520 4.35 -10.17 -12.89
CA ASP A 520 3.24 -10.11 -11.93
C ASP A 520 1.92 -10.42 -12.68
N GLY A 521 1.35 -11.61 -12.47
CA GLY A 521 0.16 -12.07 -13.16
C GLY A 521 0.48 -12.84 -14.44
N VAL A 522 1.04 -14.05 -14.27
CA VAL A 522 1.35 -15.00 -15.36
C VAL A 522 0.54 -16.29 -15.14
N VAL A 523 -0.27 -16.70 -16.11
CA VAL A 523 -1.10 -17.91 -15.99
C VAL A 523 -0.85 -18.88 -17.15
N PHE A 524 -0.65 -20.15 -16.81
CA PHE A 524 -0.60 -21.28 -17.73
C PHE A 524 -1.84 -22.16 -17.51
N ASP A 525 -2.73 -22.23 -18.49
CA ASP A 525 -3.95 -23.04 -18.46
C ASP A 525 -3.89 -24.18 -19.48
N ASN A 526 -4.06 -25.42 -19.01
CA ASN A 526 -4.12 -26.60 -19.86
C ASN A 526 -2.91 -26.68 -20.83
N VAL A 527 -1.71 -26.52 -20.27
CA VAL A 527 -0.44 -26.56 -21.01
C VAL A 527 0.28 -27.88 -20.74
N ASP A 528 0.91 -28.45 -21.77
CA ASP A 528 1.73 -29.67 -21.68
C ASP A 528 3.21 -29.29 -21.85
N PHE A 529 4.03 -29.56 -20.84
CA PHE A 529 5.49 -29.45 -20.91
C PHE A 529 6.08 -30.85 -21.04
N ARG A 530 6.83 -31.13 -22.11
CA ARG A 530 7.34 -32.49 -22.36
C ARG A 530 8.67 -32.57 -23.06
N ASN A 531 9.29 -33.75 -22.97
CA ASN A 531 10.51 -34.12 -23.69
C ASN A 531 11.70 -33.18 -23.44
N TYR A 532 11.85 -32.61 -22.25
CA TYR A 532 13.04 -31.86 -21.87
C TYR A 532 14.08 -32.82 -21.28
N SER A 533 15.37 -32.54 -21.55
CA SER A 533 16.49 -33.43 -21.24
C SER A 533 17.27 -33.02 -19.99
N ASN A 534 17.83 -33.99 -19.25
CA ASN A 534 18.72 -33.74 -18.11
C ASN A 534 20.18 -33.50 -18.51
N GLY A 535 20.46 -33.31 -19.81
CA GLY A 535 21.82 -33.11 -20.28
C GLY A 535 22.45 -31.79 -19.81
N HIS A 536 23.78 -31.71 -19.88
CA HIS A 536 24.53 -30.45 -19.84
C HIS A 536 24.56 -29.80 -21.23
N GLY A 537 23.36 -29.52 -21.78
CA GLY A 537 23.23 -28.77 -23.01
C GLY A 537 23.78 -27.35 -22.85
N THR A 538 24.40 -26.81 -23.90
CA THR A 538 24.86 -25.43 -23.92
C THR A 538 23.69 -24.51 -24.28
N MET A 539 23.01 -23.97 -23.27
CA MET A 539 22.18 -22.77 -23.49
C MET A 539 23.10 -21.54 -23.54
N GLY A 540 22.68 -20.50 -24.26
CA GLY A 540 23.47 -19.28 -24.39
C GLY A 540 23.80 -18.61 -23.03
N PRO A 541 24.80 -17.70 -22.99
CA PRO A 541 25.40 -17.21 -21.75
C PRO A 541 24.49 -16.40 -20.81
N MET A 542 23.27 -16.01 -21.23
CA MET A 542 22.41 -15.11 -20.44
C MET A 542 21.55 -15.81 -19.37
N ASP A 543 21.29 -17.12 -19.45
CA ASP A 543 20.42 -17.83 -18.49
C ASP A 543 21.09 -19.04 -17.84
N ASP A 544 22.40 -19.23 -18.05
CA ASP A 544 23.10 -20.47 -17.69
C ASP A 544 22.87 -20.82 -16.21
N TRP A 545 22.88 -19.83 -15.30
CA TRP A 545 22.62 -20.10 -13.89
C TRP A 545 21.19 -20.59 -13.60
N LEU A 546 20.14 -19.94 -14.14
CA LEU A 546 18.74 -20.33 -13.88
C LEU A 546 18.36 -21.67 -14.53
N VAL A 547 18.86 -21.89 -15.74
CA VAL A 547 18.70 -23.16 -16.45
C VAL A 547 19.41 -24.29 -15.71
N ASN A 548 20.57 -23.99 -15.11
CA ASN A 548 21.32 -24.95 -14.30
C ASN A 548 20.75 -25.15 -12.88
N GLN A 549 19.81 -24.31 -12.41
CA GLN A 549 19.01 -24.62 -11.21
C GLN A 549 18.04 -25.80 -11.44
N GLY A 550 17.91 -26.25 -12.69
CA GLY A 550 17.46 -27.61 -12.98
C GLY A 550 15.95 -27.81 -13.07
N ALA A 551 15.13 -26.77 -13.21
CA ALA A 551 13.69 -26.89 -13.45
C ALA A 551 13.31 -26.81 -14.94
N LEU A 552 12.12 -27.31 -15.31
CA LEU A 552 11.55 -27.05 -16.65
C LEU A 552 11.17 -25.58 -16.80
N ILE A 553 10.61 -24.99 -15.75
CA ILE A 553 10.24 -23.58 -15.70
C ILE A 553 10.82 -22.98 -14.44
N SER A 554 11.50 -21.85 -14.59
CA SER A 554 12.17 -21.15 -13.50
C SER A 554 11.73 -19.69 -13.43
N GLY A 555 11.48 -19.19 -12.22
CA GLY A 555 11.22 -17.78 -11.98
C GLY A 555 11.93 -17.29 -10.72
N ALA A 556 12.91 -16.39 -10.87
CA ALA A 556 13.76 -16.02 -9.75
C ALA A 556 14.05 -14.52 -9.64
N GLU A 557 13.41 -13.64 -10.43
CA GLU A 557 13.71 -12.22 -10.38
C GLU A 557 12.51 -11.35 -10.05
N MET A 558 11.90 -11.42 -8.87
CA MET A 558 10.68 -10.65 -8.53
C MET A 558 9.45 -11.10 -9.33
N VAL A 559 9.03 -12.33 -9.07
CA VAL A 559 7.87 -12.96 -9.70
C VAL A 559 6.72 -13.01 -8.68
N ASP A 560 5.55 -12.50 -9.03
CA ASP A 560 4.34 -12.57 -8.21
C ASP A 560 3.16 -13.06 -9.06
N ASP A 561 2.13 -13.61 -8.43
CA ASP A 561 0.86 -13.98 -9.07
C ASP A 561 1.06 -14.91 -10.28
N VAL A 562 1.89 -15.94 -10.12
CA VAL A 562 2.21 -16.94 -11.15
C VAL A 562 1.43 -18.23 -10.90
N TRP A 563 0.66 -18.67 -11.90
CA TRP A 563 -0.25 -19.81 -11.77
C TRP A 563 -0.09 -20.85 -12.87
N PHE A 564 -0.16 -22.12 -12.47
CA PHE A 564 -0.20 -23.28 -13.36
C PHE A 564 -1.48 -24.06 -13.08
N ARG A 565 -2.42 -24.11 -14.03
CA ARG A 565 -3.74 -24.72 -13.83
C ARG A 565 -4.03 -25.76 -14.90
N GLY A 566 -4.28 -27.01 -14.50
CA GLY A 566 -4.51 -28.09 -15.46
C GLY A 566 -3.28 -28.40 -16.30
N VAL A 567 -2.09 -28.09 -15.79
CA VAL A 567 -0.84 -28.27 -16.53
C VAL A 567 -0.37 -29.72 -16.40
N HIS A 568 0.24 -30.27 -17.45
CA HIS A 568 0.96 -31.54 -17.38
C HIS A 568 2.47 -31.27 -17.49
N PHE A 569 3.21 -31.67 -16.48
CA PHE A 569 4.67 -31.62 -16.47
C PHE A 569 5.25 -33.01 -16.70
N SER A 570 5.98 -33.18 -17.80
CA SER A 570 6.72 -34.39 -18.13
C SER A 570 8.14 -34.05 -18.59
N GLY A 571 9.12 -34.83 -18.14
CA GLY A 571 10.53 -34.54 -18.41
C GLY A 571 11.44 -35.09 -17.33
N ASN A 572 12.75 -35.09 -17.56
CA ASN A 572 13.72 -35.72 -16.68
C ASN A 572 14.66 -34.72 -15.97
N LYS A 573 14.20 -33.48 -15.80
CA LYS A 573 14.95 -32.44 -15.09
C LYS A 573 14.98 -32.67 -13.58
N ASN A 574 15.74 -31.86 -12.86
CA ASN A 574 15.80 -31.96 -11.40
C ASN A 574 14.43 -31.63 -10.79
N TRP A 575 13.80 -30.57 -11.30
CA TRP A 575 12.50 -30.07 -10.88
C TRP A 575 11.55 -29.89 -12.06
N ALA A 576 10.25 -29.99 -11.81
CA ALA A 576 9.26 -29.55 -12.80
C ALA A 576 9.17 -28.02 -12.80
N LEU A 577 9.07 -27.43 -11.60
CA LEU A 577 8.88 -26.00 -11.40
C LEU A 577 9.80 -25.47 -10.30
N TYR A 578 10.43 -24.33 -10.55
CA TYR A 578 11.19 -23.56 -9.58
C TYR A 578 10.71 -22.11 -9.55
N LEU A 579 10.20 -21.64 -8.40
CA LEU A 579 9.84 -20.23 -8.20
C LEU A 579 10.46 -19.72 -6.90
N ASP A 580 11.10 -18.56 -6.93
CA ASP A 580 11.84 -18.03 -5.78
C ASP A 580 11.38 -16.61 -5.42
N GLY A 581 10.80 -16.48 -4.22
CA GLY A 581 10.26 -15.24 -3.68
C GLY A 581 8.84 -14.93 -4.15
N CYS A 582 8.08 -15.97 -4.53
CA CYS A 582 6.81 -15.77 -5.22
C CYS A 582 5.68 -15.43 -4.25
N HIS A 583 5.01 -14.30 -4.45
CA HIS A 583 3.81 -13.97 -3.68
C HIS A 583 2.51 -14.26 -4.46
N GLY A 584 1.56 -14.94 -3.82
CA GLY A 584 0.24 -15.21 -4.43
C GLY A 584 0.27 -16.18 -5.60
N CYS A 585 1.15 -17.18 -5.56
CA CYS A 585 1.41 -18.08 -6.68
C CYS A 585 0.77 -19.46 -6.44
N GLY A 586 0.67 -20.29 -7.48
CA GLY A 586 0.16 -21.64 -7.25
C GLY A 586 0.16 -22.61 -8.42
N VAL A 587 -0.07 -23.88 -8.06
CA VAL A 587 -0.23 -25.02 -8.97
C VAL A 587 -1.54 -25.71 -8.63
N VAL A 588 -2.46 -25.77 -9.59
CA VAL A 588 -3.85 -26.19 -9.36
C VAL A 588 -4.26 -27.24 -10.38
N ASN A 589 -4.87 -28.34 -9.93
CA ASN A 589 -5.42 -29.40 -10.79
C ASN A 589 -4.45 -29.90 -11.88
N SER A 590 -3.15 -29.91 -11.59
CA SER A 590 -2.08 -30.25 -12.54
C SER A 590 -1.56 -31.67 -12.31
N SER A 591 -0.95 -32.27 -13.33
CA SER A 591 -0.28 -33.57 -13.24
C SER A 591 1.23 -33.42 -13.39
N ILE A 592 1.98 -34.08 -12.50
CA ILE A 592 3.44 -34.03 -12.50
C ILE A 592 3.98 -35.46 -12.60
N ASP A 593 4.72 -35.73 -13.67
CA ASP A 593 5.32 -37.03 -13.94
C ASP A 593 6.44 -37.36 -12.98
N SER A 594 6.82 -38.63 -13.01
CA SER A 594 7.65 -39.20 -11.98
C SER A 594 9.15 -39.03 -12.17
N SER A 595 9.56 -38.50 -13.32
CA SER A 595 10.93 -38.54 -13.84
C SER A 595 11.84 -37.42 -13.35
N PHE A 596 11.37 -36.56 -12.43
CA PHE A 596 12.18 -35.48 -11.87
C PHE A 596 13.12 -35.99 -10.76
N SER A 597 14.42 -35.70 -10.87
CA SER A 597 15.44 -36.34 -10.02
C SER A 597 15.50 -35.80 -8.59
N ASP A 598 15.18 -34.53 -8.38
CA ASP A 598 15.33 -33.83 -7.10
C ASP A 598 13.96 -33.54 -6.47
N GLY A 599 12.93 -33.37 -7.30
CA GLY A 599 11.53 -33.34 -6.86
C GLY A 599 10.57 -32.73 -7.87
N ALA A 600 9.30 -32.60 -7.52
CA ALA A 600 8.32 -32.01 -8.43
C ALA A 600 8.37 -30.48 -8.40
N LEU A 601 8.05 -29.87 -7.25
CA LEU A 601 7.90 -28.41 -7.15
C LEU A 601 8.85 -27.84 -6.09
N LEU A 602 9.61 -26.80 -6.46
CA LEU A 602 10.53 -26.09 -5.58
C LEU A 602 10.13 -24.60 -5.48
N PHE A 603 9.80 -24.17 -4.27
CA PHE A 603 9.47 -22.78 -3.94
C PHE A 603 10.46 -22.24 -2.91
N MET A 604 11.20 -21.20 -3.27
CA MET A 604 12.30 -20.70 -2.47
C MET A 604 12.07 -19.29 -1.89
N THR A 605 12.77 -18.98 -0.81
CA THR A 605 12.95 -17.66 -0.23
C THR A 605 14.45 -17.37 -0.21
N ASN A 606 14.86 -16.18 -0.67
CA ASN A 606 16.26 -15.75 -0.66
C ASN A 606 16.40 -14.23 -0.49
N ASP A 607 17.64 -13.72 -0.40
CA ASP A 607 17.91 -12.32 -0.05
C ASP A 607 18.17 -11.38 -1.23
N ASP A 608 18.27 -11.91 -2.45
CA ASP A 608 18.89 -11.17 -3.55
C ASP A 608 18.06 -9.97 -4.01
N PHE A 609 16.73 -10.02 -3.80
CA PHE A 609 15.82 -8.90 -4.02
C PHE A 609 15.12 -8.40 -2.75
N THR A 610 15.49 -8.90 -1.57
CA THR A 610 15.00 -8.31 -0.31
C THR A 610 15.70 -6.99 -0.07
N ASN A 611 14.94 -5.89 -0.11
CA ASN A 611 15.49 -4.53 0.00
C ASN A 611 14.41 -3.54 0.46
N ASP A 612 14.74 -2.69 1.43
CA ASP A 612 13.91 -1.54 1.83
C ASP A 612 13.93 -0.55 0.66
N ASN A 613 13.01 -0.74 -0.28
CA ASN A 613 12.99 -0.08 -1.57
C ASN A 613 12.63 1.39 -1.42
N ASN A 614 11.77 1.71 -0.44
CA ASN A 614 11.32 3.07 -0.20
C ASN A 614 12.22 3.87 0.78
N GLY A 615 13.14 3.21 1.49
CA GLY A 615 14.12 3.79 2.39
C GLY A 615 13.56 4.24 3.74
N ASN A 616 12.40 3.72 4.17
CA ASN A 616 11.73 4.13 5.40
C ASN A 616 12.27 3.40 6.66
N GLY A 617 13.17 2.43 6.49
CA GLY A 617 13.76 1.65 7.58
C GLY A 617 12.84 0.58 8.18
N THR A 618 11.71 0.30 7.53
CA THR A 618 10.76 -0.77 7.88
C THR A 618 10.62 -1.73 6.70
N TRP A 619 10.38 -3.01 6.99
CA TRP A 619 10.21 -4.02 5.94
C TRP A 619 8.75 -4.14 5.57
N GLU A 620 8.40 -3.74 4.36
CA GLU A 620 7.06 -3.96 3.80
C GLU A 620 6.98 -5.38 3.18
N PRO A 621 5.81 -6.05 3.18
CA PRO A 621 5.70 -7.40 2.64
C PRO A 621 6.18 -7.56 1.19
N ASP A 622 6.03 -6.54 0.35
CA ASP A 622 6.49 -6.51 -1.04
C ASP A 622 7.98 -6.12 -1.20
N GLU A 623 8.63 -5.69 -0.13
CA GLU A 623 10.08 -5.45 -0.05
C GLU A 623 10.88 -6.68 0.39
N VAL A 624 10.18 -7.69 0.91
CA VAL A 624 10.74 -8.93 1.42
C VAL A 624 10.51 -10.03 0.39
N ARG A 625 11.59 -10.62 -0.12
CA ARG A 625 11.53 -11.71 -1.10
C ARG A 625 11.24 -13.05 -0.41
N ASN A 626 10.07 -13.17 0.20
CA ASN A 626 9.55 -14.38 0.83
C ASN A 626 8.59 -15.11 -0.12
N THR A 627 8.62 -16.43 -0.23
CA THR A 627 7.46 -17.12 -0.82
C THR A 627 6.29 -17.01 0.14
N ASN A 628 5.18 -16.39 -0.29
CA ASN A 628 4.03 -16.13 0.60
C ASN A 628 2.71 -16.29 -0.14
N TYR A 629 1.66 -16.78 0.54
CA TYR A 629 0.36 -17.07 -0.09
C TYR A 629 0.50 -18.04 -1.29
N LEU A 630 1.17 -19.17 -1.06
CA LEU A 630 1.39 -20.20 -2.05
C LEU A 630 0.27 -21.25 -2.00
N VAL A 631 -0.31 -21.61 -3.15
CA VAL A 631 -1.39 -22.60 -3.23
C VAL A 631 -1.00 -23.80 -4.11
N ILE A 632 -1.07 -25.00 -3.55
CA ILE A 632 -0.87 -26.28 -4.23
C ILE A 632 -2.13 -27.12 -4.03
N ASP A 633 -3.07 -27.06 -4.99
CA ASP A 633 -4.44 -27.55 -4.82
C ASP A 633 -4.85 -28.57 -5.90
N GLY A 634 -5.31 -29.75 -5.49
CA GLY A 634 -5.92 -30.74 -6.40
C GLY A 634 -4.98 -31.37 -7.43
N ASN A 635 -3.66 -31.36 -7.21
CA ASN A 635 -2.69 -31.89 -8.17
C ASN A 635 -2.49 -33.41 -8.01
N THR A 636 -2.01 -34.06 -9.08
CA THR A 636 -1.61 -35.47 -9.09
C THR A 636 -0.11 -35.61 -9.28
N PHE A 637 0.57 -36.25 -8.32
CA PHE A 637 2.00 -36.52 -8.35
C PHE A 637 2.28 -37.99 -8.70
N GLY A 638 3.13 -38.19 -9.72
CA GLY A 638 3.63 -39.51 -10.12
C GLY A 638 2.67 -40.32 -11.01
N ALA A 639 2.05 -39.68 -12.01
CA ALA A 639 1.13 -40.32 -12.96
C ALA A 639 1.69 -41.64 -13.55
N GLN A 640 0.79 -42.61 -13.78
CA GLN A 640 1.09 -44.01 -14.09
C GLN A 640 2.10 -44.25 -15.23
N GLY A 641 3.14 -45.05 -14.97
CA GLY A 641 3.97 -45.68 -16.02
C GLY A 641 5.46 -45.82 -15.72
N THR A 642 5.99 -45.08 -14.74
CA THR A 642 7.43 -44.99 -14.46
C THR A 642 7.75 -45.59 -13.08
N ARG A 643 8.75 -46.48 -13.03
CA ARG A 643 9.16 -47.20 -11.79
C ARG A 643 10.14 -46.44 -10.90
N GLN A 644 10.50 -45.20 -11.23
CA GLN A 644 11.46 -44.42 -10.44
C GLN A 644 10.73 -43.74 -9.27
N SER A 645 11.29 -43.82 -8.07
CA SER A 645 10.85 -43.01 -6.91
C SER A 645 11.29 -41.56 -7.10
N MET A 646 10.47 -40.59 -6.68
CA MET A 646 10.94 -39.22 -6.47
C MET A 646 11.44 -39.13 -5.04
N PRO A 647 12.50 -38.38 -4.78
CA PRO A 647 12.83 -38.01 -3.41
C PRO A 647 11.74 -37.11 -2.78
N LEU A 648 11.19 -36.13 -3.51
CA LEU A 648 10.35 -35.09 -2.91
C LEU A 648 9.24 -34.58 -3.84
N ASP A 649 7.99 -34.52 -3.39
CA ASP A 649 6.91 -33.85 -4.16
C ASP A 649 7.04 -32.31 -4.03
N LEU A 650 7.17 -31.78 -2.81
CA LEU A 650 7.12 -30.34 -2.55
C LEU A 650 8.29 -29.87 -1.67
N ALA A 651 9.15 -29.00 -2.18
CA ALA A 651 10.17 -28.29 -1.41
C ALA A 651 9.79 -26.82 -1.28
N ILE A 652 9.56 -26.32 -0.07
CA ILE A 652 9.04 -24.97 0.14
C ILE A 652 9.82 -24.28 1.26
N THR A 653 10.24 -23.04 1.02
CA THR A 653 10.68 -22.10 2.06
C THR A 653 9.77 -20.88 1.96
N GLY A 654 8.71 -20.82 2.77
CA GLY A 654 7.74 -19.73 2.72
C GLY A 654 6.69 -19.74 3.84
N ALA A 655 5.84 -18.71 3.84
CA ALA A 655 4.70 -18.55 4.74
C ALA A 655 3.36 -18.66 4.02
N ASN A 656 2.29 -18.87 4.80
CA ASN A 656 0.91 -18.93 4.32
C ASN A 656 0.78 -19.87 3.11
N VAL A 657 1.34 -21.07 3.23
CA VAL A 657 1.30 -22.10 2.19
C VAL A 657 0.06 -22.98 2.39
N LEU A 658 -0.71 -23.21 1.34
CA LEU A 658 -1.85 -24.11 1.31
C LEU A 658 -1.59 -25.30 0.39
N VAL A 659 -1.41 -26.49 0.96
CA VAL A 659 -1.30 -27.77 0.23
C VAL A 659 -2.58 -28.56 0.44
N LYS A 660 -3.49 -28.54 -0.53
CA LYS A 660 -4.86 -29.06 -0.39
C LYS A 660 -5.21 -30.09 -1.45
N GLY A 661 -5.90 -31.16 -1.06
CA GLY A 661 -6.63 -32.03 -2.00
C GLY A 661 -5.77 -32.76 -3.04
N ASN A 662 -4.45 -32.82 -2.87
CA ASN A 662 -3.55 -33.44 -3.82
C ASN A 662 -3.59 -34.97 -3.70
N VAL A 663 -3.24 -35.66 -4.79
CA VAL A 663 -3.13 -37.11 -4.88
C VAL A 663 -1.70 -37.49 -5.21
N GLN A 664 -1.10 -38.34 -4.40
CA GLN A 664 0.19 -38.96 -4.69
C GLN A 664 -0.03 -40.42 -5.09
N GLU A 665 0.31 -40.79 -6.32
CA GLU A 665 0.02 -42.12 -6.90
C GLU A 665 1.18 -43.11 -6.77
N ARG A 666 2.34 -42.67 -6.28
CA ARG A 666 3.55 -43.48 -6.17
C ARG A 666 4.25 -43.29 -4.83
N SER A 667 5.25 -44.11 -4.55
CA SER A 667 6.14 -43.91 -3.41
C SER A 667 7.09 -42.72 -3.64
N VAL A 668 7.20 -41.88 -2.61
CA VAL A 668 8.18 -40.79 -2.51
C VAL A 668 8.83 -40.82 -1.13
N ASP A 669 10.05 -40.30 -1.01
CA ASP A 669 10.68 -40.25 0.32
C ASP A 669 9.95 -39.23 1.20
N GLN A 670 9.66 -38.06 0.66
CA GLN A 670 8.95 -36.99 1.36
C GLN A 670 7.86 -36.37 0.49
N PHE A 671 6.67 -36.16 1.05
CA PHE A 671 5.61 -35.46 0.32
C PHE A 671 5.80 -33.94 0.38
N ALA A 672 5.99 -33.38 1.57
CA ALA A 672 6.25 -31.94 1.73
C ALA A 672 7.43 -31.67 2.67
N LEU A 673 8.34 -30.79 2.24
CA LEU A 673 9.44 -30.25 3.01
C LEU A 673 9.26 -28.74 3.13
N LEU A 674 9.01 -28.25 4.34
CA LEU A 674 8.83 -26.83 4.65
C LEU A 674 9.96 -26.35 5.54
N ASN A 675 10.92 -25.65 4.94
CA ASN A 675 12.13 -25.21 5.64
C ASN A 675 12.07 -23.72 5.98
N GLY A 676 12.39 -23.39 7.22
CA GLY A 676 12.66 -22.04 7.64
C GLY A 676 14.03 -21.55 7.17
N LYS A 677 14.16 -20.25 6.93
CA LYS A 677 15.42 -19.59 6.57
C LYS A 677 15.43 -18.15 7.10
N CYS A 678 16.57 -17.67 7.57
CA CYS A 678 16.74 -16.24 7.88
C CYS A 678 17.42 -15.51 6.75
N SER A 679 17.34 -14.18 6.79
CA SER A 679 18.17 -13.38 5.91
C SER A 679 19.65 -13.55 6.28
N THR A 680 20.44 -13.96 5.30
CA THR A 680 21.90 -13.98 5.34
C THR A 680 22.49 -12.59 5.07
N ARG A 681 21.72 -11.72 4.39
CA ARG A 681 22.11 -10.35 4.06
C ARG A 681 21.74 -9.35 5.15
N TRP A 682 20.56 -9.49 5.75
CA TRP A 682 19.99 -8.51 6.67
C TRP A 682 19.84 -9.10 8.08
N PRO A 683 20.74 -8.75 9.02
CA PRO A 683 20.77 -9.39 10.34
C PRO A 683 19.53 -9.08 11.20
N ASN A 684 18.74 -8.08 10.84
CA ASN A 684 17.51 -7.69 11.53
C ASN A 684 16.24 -8.17 10.80
N LEU A 685 16.36 -9.01 9.77
CA LEU A 685 15.23 -9.55 9.05
C LEU A 685 15.12 -11.06 9.28
N THR A 686 13.99 -11.47 9.84
CA THR A 686 13.56 -12.87 9.92
C THR A 686 12.39 -13.04 8.97
N TYR A 687 12.51 -14.00 8.05
CA TYR A 687 11.37 -14.37 7.21
C TYR A 687 10.34 -15.12 8.05
N SER A 688 9.05 -14.82 7.86
CA SER A 688 7.98 -15.61 8.46
C SER A 688 7.81 -16.93 7.71
N TYR A 689 7.44 -17.98 8.45
CA TYR A 689 7.07 -19.32 7.94
C TYR A 689 5.81 -19.85 8.62
N ASP A 690 4.97 -18.94 9.12
CA ASP A 690 3.71 -19.25 9.76
C ASP A 690 2.57 -19.42 8.74
N GLY A 691 1.38 -19.81 9.22
CA GLY A 691 0.18 -19.89 8.38
C GLY A 691 0.13 -21.08 7.41
N ASN A 692 1.12 -21.97 7.41
CA ASN A 692 1.16 -23.15 6.53
C ASN A 692 0.06 -24.18 6.88
N ARG A 693 -0.54 -24.79 5.86
CA ARG A 693 -1.68 -25.72 5.93
C ARG A 693 -1.49 -26.88 4.95
N ILE A 694 -1.60 -28.11 5.42
CA ILE A 694 -1.59 -29.33 4.60
C ILE A 694 -2.88 -30.10 4.91
N ILE A 695 -3.84 -30.11 3.97
CA ILE A 695 -5.22 -30.55 4.23
C ILE A 695 -5.78 -31.46 3.13
N GLY A 696 -6.42 -32.56 3.52
CA GLY A 696 -7.20 -33.40 2.59
C GLY A 696 -6.41 -34.06 1.46
N ASN A 697 -5.08 -34.20 1.58
CA ASN A 697 -4.24 -34.86 0.57
C ASN A 697 -4.32 -36.40 0.71
N ARG A 698 -4.39 -37.10 -0.42
CA ARG A 698 -4.37 -38.57 -0.48
C ARG A 698 -2.96 -39.05 -0.82
N ILE A 699 -2.26 -39.54 0.19
CA ILE A 699 -0.84 -39.90 0.10
C ILE A 699 -0.67 -41.41 0.24
N GLN A 700 0.20 -41.99 -0.59
CA GLN A 700 0.49 -43.41 -0.62
C GLN A 700 2.00 -43.67 -0.51
N ASP A 701 2.41 -44.68 0.26
CA ASP A 701 3.79 -45.20 0.30
C ASP A 701 4.88 -44.13 0.50
N THR A 702 4.65 -43.19 1.43
CA THR A 702 5.56 -42.07 1.73
C THR A 702 6.30 -42.28 3.04
N THR A 703 7.61 -41.99 3.07
CA THR A 703 8.39 -42.09 4.32
C THR A 703 8.07 -40.93 5.27
N VAL A 704 7.99 -39.70 4.76
CA VAL A 704 7.65 -38.50 5.54
C VAL A 704 6.52 -37.72 4.87
N LEU A 705 5.38 -37.62 5.54
CA LEU A 705 4.24 -36.84 5.03
C LEU A 705 4.56 -35.34 4.93
N ALA A 706 5.11 -34.79 6.01
CA ALA A 706 5.52 -33.40 6.06
C ALA A 706 6.69 -33.27 7.02
N ASP A 707 7.76 -32.65 6.56
CA ASP A 707 8.89 -32.22 7.38
C ASP A 707 8.83 -30.70 7.51
N MET A 708 8.89 -30.20 8.74
CA MET A 708 8.84 -28.77 9.04
C MET A 708 10.10 -28.43 9.82
N ASP A 709 11.13 -27.99 9.09
CA ASP A 709 12.40 -27.64 9.70
C ASP A 709 12.38 -26.20 10.20
N GLY A 710 12.10 -26.05 11.49
CA GLY A 710 12.25 -24.78 12.21
C GLY A 710 13.71 -24.50 12.61
N THR A 711 14.66 -25.39 12.32
CA THR A 711 16.07 -25.08 12.51
C THR A 711 16.49 -24.06 11.47
N ALA A 712 16.99 -22.95 11.99
CA ALA A 712 17.14 -21.73 11.26
C ALA A 712 18.38 -21.84 10.34
N TYR A 713 18.21 -22.44 9.15
CA TYR A 713 19.29 -22.64 8.18
C TYR A 713 19.90 -21.27 7.83
N GLY A 714 21.19 -21.09 8.15
CA GLY A 714 21.92 -19.84 7.91
C GLY A 714 21.78 -18.76 9.00
N CYS A 715 21.12 -19.01 10.13
CA CYS A 715 20.82 -17.97 11.11
C CYS A 715 21.90 -17.74 12.19
N ASN A 716 23.12 -18.24 11.98
CA ASN A 716 24.30 -18.02 12.84
C ASN A 716 24.03 -18.18 14.36
N GLY A 717 23.19 -19.16 14.76
CA GLY A 717 22.90 -19.45 16.17
C GLY A 717 21.96 -18.46 16.86
N ARG A 718 21.24 -17.61 16.12
CA ARG A 718 20.19 -16.76 16.69
C ARG A 718 18.89 -17.57 16.85
N PRO A 719 18.25 -17.57 18.03
CA PRO A 719 16.92 -18.16 18.19
C PRO A 719 15.91 -17.40 17.33
N MET A 720 14.99 -18.13 16.67
CA MET A 720 13.83 -17.56 15.97
C MET A 720 12.86 -16.91 16.94
#